data_AF-A0AAF3ENS0-F1
#
_entry.id   AF-A0AAF3ENS0-F1
#
_cell.length_a   1.000
_cell.length_b   1.000
_cell.length_c   1.000
_cell.angle_alpha   90.00
_cell.angle_beta   90.00
_cell.angle_gamma   90.00
#
_symmetry.space_group_name_H-M   'P 1'
#
loop_
_entity.id
_entity.type
_entity.pdbx_description
1 polymer ?
#
loop_
_entity_poly.entity_id
_entity_poly.type
_entity_poly.pdbx_seq_one_letter_code
_entity_poly.pdbx_strand_id
1 'polypeptide(L)'
;MGINQVATEGKGSMRWLSTIFTTQQMKEVLLVGQSIVYLIAFASLYWQIPGLYSDRGITPISPQLECDSESIFDCKSLLLQVMRRFVPSMSPSSHLSLLCLISMALSLLTVAFRKTRNFLVYAFLWISYVAAYEVGGTFLWFQWDILLLETGVLATILASFHDGPADQISIYLYRWLACRLMFASGIVKLQSGCPTWWNLTALDVHYESQCLPTPIAWYFHHFPQWFNRLSVALTFYIELYLPPMFLLPFESIRWFAAIPQIKFMLLIMLTGNYNFFNVLYSLVCLSMLEVGYDNSPREKRQNFFFWVLETVLFMGIAGFSLWHFSTWFGVQIDWKRMIVESEIVFSRFEFDQAVEKATRYIIYAGIGGLTWKALITLYRTKGEFWNIIHYVFVLSLGGFIFAISLVPFTYLDGNVGKILPKPVRELHEITRKYHLVSSYGLFRSMTGIEGRPEVIIEGSANPDGPWKEIEFYAKPGNLNRMPQFVVPHQPRLDWQMWFAALGTYQQNPWFVSMVYHLLNNNTNVVRLVEKYPFTKEEPMKFARAQLYHYRYAKKGEIGWWTREKQAEYMPTLSRNAQPILEYLAKQKLIVKPTTFPKTTLSTYLGKIQRSAFRVDQTLFVWSVLAIVPVIWVTKWLFGF
;
A
#
# COMPACT_ATOMS: atom_id res chain seq x y z
N MET A 1 10.69 -0.88 41.74
CA MET A 1 9.39 -0.84 42.47
C MET A 1 8.41 -0.04 41.60
N GLY A 2 7.30 -0.56 41.09
CA GLY A 2 6.70 -1.87 41.21
C GLY A 2 6.39 -2.51 39.85
N ILE A 3 6.93 -3.70 39.66
CA ILE A 3 6.37 -4.79 38.87
C ILE A 3 6.15 -5.86 39.93
N ASN A 4 4.90 -6.22 40.21
CA ASN A 4 4.50 -7.50 40.82
C ASN A 4 2.98 -7.51 41.01
N GLN A 5 2.27 -8.15 40.08
CA GLN A 5 1.16 -9.07 40.36
C GLN A 5 0.71 -9.73 39.05
N VAL A 6 1.45 -10.75 38.64
CA VAL A 6 0.98 -11.80 37.73
C VAL A 6 1.27 -13.13 38.41
N ALA A 7 0.28 -13.65 39.13
CA ALA A 7 0.09 -15.03 39.61
C ALA A 7 -1.12 -14.98 40.54
N THR A 8 -2.12 -15.86 40.59
CA THR A 8 -2.51 -17.11 39.92
C THR A 8 -3.91 -17.37 40.47
N GLU A 9 -4.90 -17.75 39.65
CA GLU A 9 -5.97 -18.70 40.01
C GLU A 9 -6.98 -18.82 38.86
N GLY A 10 -7.32 -20.08 38.55
CA GLY A 10 -7.95 -20.48 37.30
C GLY A 10 -9.48 -20.50 37.32
N LYS A 11 -10.05 -20.33 36.13
CA LYS A 11 -11.14 -21.12 35.55
C LYS A 11 -11.34 -20.75 34.07
N GLY A 12 -11.02 -21.72 33.21
CA GLY A 12 -11.64 -22.07 31.92
C GLY A 12 -12.01 -21.01 30.87
N SER A 13 -11.36 -21.15 29.69
CA SER A 13 -11.83 -20.77 28.34
C SER A 13 -11.82 -19.27 27.95
N MET A 14 -11.11 -18.95 26.85
CA MET A 14 -11.08 -17.65 26.12
C MET A 14 -10.34 -16.43 26.72
N ARG A 15 -9.17 -16.60 27.36
CA ARG A 15 -8.31 -15.46 27.77
C ARG A 15 -7.34 -14.91 26.72
N TRP A 16 -7.18 -15.54 25.55
CA TRP A 16 -6.22 -15.07 24.53
C TRP A 16 -6.72 -13.88 23.69
N LEU A 17 -7.97 -13.44 23.87
CA LEU A 17 -8.52 -12.22 23.25
C LEU A 17 -8.50 -10.99 24.18
N SER A 18 -7.95 -11.10 25.41
CA SER A 18 -8.05 -10.03 26.42
C SER A 18 -6.87 -9.05 26.48
N THR A 19 -6.01 -8.99 25.46
CA THR A 19 -4.94 -7.97 25.42
C THR A 19 -5.54 -6.63 24.98
N ILE A 20 -6.16 -5.95 25.94
CA ILE A 20 -6.78 -4.63 25.77
C ILE A 20 -5.68 -3.57 25.62
N PHE A 21 -5.68 -2.82 24.52
CA PHE A 21 -4.73 -1.72 24.28
C PHE A 21 -5.28 -0.40 24.83
N THR A 22 -4.59 0.17 25.81
CA THR A 22 -4.82 1.55 26.24
C THR A 22 -4.44 2.52 25.11
N THR A 23 -4.90 3.78 25.18
CA THR A 23 -4.54 4.82 24.19
C THR A 23 -3.03 4.91 23.97
N GLN A 24 -2.25 4.92 25.05
CA GLN A 24 -0.79 5.00 24.96
C GLN A 24 -0.19 3.76 24.30
N GLN A 25 -0.65 2.56 24.67
CA GLN A 25 -0.15 1.33 24.04
C GLN A 25 -0.49 1.30 22.55
N MET A 26 -1.70 1.72 22.17
CA MET A 26 -2.10 1.82 20.77
C MET A 26 -1.26 2.85 20.00
N LYS A 27 -1.00 4.01 20.61
CA LYS A 27 -0.09 5.02 20.06
C LYS A 27 1.27 4.42 19.74
N GLU A 28 1.86 3.69 20.68
CA GLU A 28 3.17 3.05 20.45
C GLU A 28 3.12 1.97 19.36
N VAL A 29 2.06 1.17 19.31
CA VAL A 29 1.87 0.15 18.26
C VAL A 29 1.77 0.80 16.87
N LEU A 30 0.96 1.85 16.72
CA LEU A 30 0.79 2.56 15.46
C LEU A 30 2.08 3.22 15.00
N LEU A 31 2.79 3.90 15.90
CA LEU A 31 4.05 4.58 15.60
C LEU A 31 5.14 3.57 15.22
N VAL A 32 5.38 2.54 16.04
CA VAL A 32 6.40 1.51 15.74
C VAL A 32 6.06 0.75 14.46
N GLY A 33 4.79 0.39 14.25
CA GLY A 33 4.34 -0.26 13.02
C GLY A 33 4.57 0.62 11.79
N GLN A 34 4.29 1.93 11.88
CA GLN A 34 4.52 2.88 10.80
C GLN A 34 6.02 2.97 10.46
N SER A 35 6.89 2.99 11.47
CA SER A 35 8.35 2.95 11.24
C SER A 35 8.80 1.67 10.55
N ILE A 36 8.22 0.52 10.87
CA ILE A 36 8.52 -0.75 10.19
C ILE A 36 8.09 -0.68 8.72
N VAL A 37 6.91 -0.11 8.43
CA VAL A 37 6.45 0.07 7.04
C VAL A 37 7.35 1.03 6.27
N TYR A 38 7.78 2.15 6.88
CA TYR A 38 8.75 3.05 6.25
C TYR A 38 10.08 2.34 5.97
N LEU A 39 10.59 1.53 6.92
CA LEU A 39 11.81 0.75 6.74
C LEU A 39 11.71 -0.16 5.51
N ILE A 40 10.58 -0.88 5.37
CA ILE A 40 10.31 -1.75 4.23
C ILE A 40 10.26 -0.94 2.92
N ALA A 41 9.48 0.14 2.90
CA ALA A 41 9.26 0.95 1.70
C ALA A 41 10.57 1.60 1.20
N PHE A 42 11.37 2.17 2.10
CA PHE A 42 12.66 2.75 1.76
C PHE A 42 13.71 1.70 1.39
N ALA A 43 13.75 0.54 2.07
CA ALA A 43 14.67 -0.54 1.69
C ALA A 43 14.36 -1.09 0.30
N SER A 44 13.07 -1.30 0.01
CA SER A 44 12.58 -1.76 -1.30
C SER A 44 12.93 -0.76 -2.41
N LEU A 45 12.74 0.54 -2.15
CA LEU A 45 13.10 1.60 -3.10
C LEU A 45 14.62 1.69 -3.29
N TYR A 46 15.39 1.71 -2.19
CA TYR A 46 16.85 1.91 -2.17
C TYR A 46 17.58 0.94 -3.10
N TRP A 47 17.22 -0.34 -3.06
CA TRP A 47 17.84 -1.36 -3.90
C TRP A 47 17.62 -1.07 -5.40
N GLN A 48 16.44 -0.57 -5.78
CA GLN A 48 16.03 -0.36 -7.16
C GLN A 48 16.48 1.00 -7.75
N ILE A 49 16.88 1.98 -6.91
CA ILE A 49 17.24 3.35 -7.37
C ILE A 49 18.26 3.36 -8.52
N PRO A 50 19.39 2.63 -8.47
CA PRO A 50 20.39 2.75 -9.53
C PRO A 50 19.85 2.31 -10.91
N GLY A 51 19.01 1.29 -10.95
CA GLY A 51 18.40 0.80 -12.19
C GLY A 51 17.21 1.64 -12.66
N LEU A 52 16.39 2.15 -11.75
CA LEU A 52 15.18 2.91 -12.11
C LEU A 52 15.46 4.38 -12.37
N TYR A 53 16.32 5.02 -11.56
CA TYR A 53 16.29 6.46 -11.38
C TYR A 53 17.63 7.18 -11.55
N SER A 54 18.73 6.44 -11.76
CA SER A 54 20.02 7.05 -12.06
C SER A 54 20.02 7.74 -13.43
N ASP A 55 21.05 8.56 -13.71
CA ASP A 55 21.26 9.14 -15.06
C ASP A 55 21.44 8.06 -16.15
N ARG A 56 21.69 6.81 -15.73
CA ARG A 56 21.73 5.60 -16.57
C ARG A 56 20.61 4.62 -16.21
N GLY A 57 19.55 5.08 -15.56
CA GLY A 57 18.40 4.27 -15.19
C GLY A 57 17.28 4.36 -16.22
N ILE A 58 16.26 3.53 -16.06
CA ILE A 58 15.10 3.47 -16.97
C ILE A 58 14.39 4.84 -17.09
N THR A 59 14.24 5.55 -15.97
CA THR A 59 13.60 6.87 -15.87
C THR A 59 14.50 7.82 -15.08
N PRO A 60 15.47 8.49 -15.70
CA PRO A 60 16.41 9.35 -15.00
C PRO A 60 15.69 10.48 -14.24
N ILE A 61 16.13 10.75 -13.00
CA ILE A 61 15.55 11.81 -12.15
C ILE A 61 15.99 13.20 -12.59
N SER A 62 17.20 13.34 -13.16
CA SER A 62 17.80 14.65 -13.45
C SER A 62 16.88 15.59 -14.25
N PRO A 63 16.21 15.16 -15.34
CA PRO A 63 15.25 15.98 -16.08
C PRO A 63 13.99 16.35 -15.31
N GLN A 64 13.58 15.53 -14.33
CA GLN A 64 12.37 15.78 -13.53
C GLN A 64 12.57 16.84 -12.46
N LEU A 65 13.84 17.12 -12.11
CA LEU A 65 14.25 18.16 -11.17
C LEU A 65 14.83 19.39 -11.88
N GLU A 66 14.70 19.48 -13.20
CA GLU A 66 14.86 20.74 -13.92
C GLU A 66 13.68 21.63 -13.55
N CYS A 67 13.96 22.85 -13.12
CA CYS A 67 12.94 23.80 -12.72
C CYS A 67 13.30 25.19 -13.22
N ASP A 68 12.38 25.77 -14.00
CA ASP A 68 12.55 27.07 -14.64
C ASP A 68 11.89 28.20 -13.83
N SER A 69 11.24 27.90 -12.69
CA SER A 69 10.63 28.94 -11.85
C SER A 69 11.66 29.64 -10.97
N GLU A 70 11.45 30.94 -10.75
CA GLU A 70 12.30 31.74 -9.85
C GLU A 70 12.24 31.26 -8.39
N SER A 71 11.10 30.67 -7.99
CA SER A 71 10.87 30.13 -6.65
C SER A 71 11.09 28.62 -6.61
N ILE A 72 11.94 28.16 -5.69
CA ILE A 72 12.20 26.72 -5.44
C ILE A 72 10.93 26.03 -4.87
N PHE A 73 10.00 26.78 -4.28
CA PHE A 73 8.76 26.23 -3.71
C PHE A 73 7.76 25.73 -4.76
N ASP A 74 7.89 26.23 -5.99
CA ASP A 74 7.04 25.84 -7.13
C ASP A 74 7.62 24.64 -7.89
N CYS A 75 8.88 24.34 -7.64
CA CYS A 75 9.60 23.24 -8.25
C CYS A 75 9.27 21.89 -7.59
N LYS A 76 9.34 20.80 -8.37
CA LYS A 76 9.12 19.43 -7.86
C LYS A 76 10.18 19.03 -6.84
N SER A 77 9.75 18.38 -5.75
CA SER A 77 10.61 17.85 -4.69
C SER A 77 11.54 18.91 -4.07
N LEU A 78 10.94 19.79 -3.27
CA LEU A 78 11.65 20.83 -2.52
C LEU A 78 12.84 20.27 -1.73
N LEU A 79 12.66 19.14 -1.03
CA LEU A 79 13.73 18.52 -0.24
C LEU A 79 14.93 18.12 -1.10
N LEU A 80 14.70 17.46 -2.24
CA LEU A 80 15.81 17.05 -3.12
C LEU A 80 16.51 18.25 -3.74
N GLN A 81 15.78 19.31 -4.08
CA GLN A 81 16.40 20.54 -4.59
C GLN A 81 17.24 21.24 -3.53
N VAL A 82 16.75 21.33 -2.29
CA VAL A 82 17.50 21.85 -1.15
C VAL A 82 18.78 21.04 -0.94
N MET A 83 18.68 19.70 -0.90
CA MET A 83 19.85 18.82 -0.78
C MET A 83 20.87 19.03 -1.91
N ARG A 84 20.40 19.16 -3.16
CA ARG A 84 21.26 19.45 -4.33
C ARG A 84 21.96 20.81 -4.20
N ARG A 85 21.31 21.82 -3.62
CA ARG A 85 21.92 23.14 -3.41
C ARG A 85 23.02 23.08 -2.34
N PHE A 86 22.82 22.30 -1.27
CA PHE A 86 23.82 22.11 -0.22
C PHE A 86 24.97 21.20 -0.63
N VAL A 87 24.71 20.17 -1.44
CA VAL A 87 25.72 19.20 -1.92
C VAL A 87 25.66 19.05 -3.44
N PRO A 88 26.06 20.08 -4.21
CA PRO A 88 25.98 20.07 -5.68
C PRO A 88 26.92 19.05 -6.33
N SER A 89 27.89 18.54 -5.57
CA SER A 89 28.88 17.56 -6.00
C SER A 89 28.34 16.13 -6.17
N MET A 90 27.06 15.88 -5.85
CA MET A 90 26.43 14.56 -5.95
C MET A 90 25.34 14.50 -7.02
N SER A 91 25.18 13.34 -7.66
CA SER A 91 24.07 13.14 -8.61
C SER A 91 22.71 13.17 -7.91
N PRO A 92 21.62 13.57 -8.60
CA PRO A 92 20.27 13.53 -8.02
C PRO A 92 19.86 12.15 -7.51
N SER A 93 20.24 11.09 -8.23
CA SER A 93 19.98 9.71 -7.77
C SER A 93 20.73 9.36 -6.49
N SER A 94 21.95 9.88 -6.30
CA SER A 94 22.71 9.68 -5.07
C SER A 94 22.11 10.42 -3.89
N HIS A 95 21.47 11.58 -4.11
CA HIS A 95 20.70 12.26 -3.08
C HIS A 95 19.49 11.43 -2.65
N LEU A 96 18.75 10.85 -3.60
CA LEU A 96 17.63 9.96 -3.28
C LEU A 96 18.08 8.69 -2.54
N SER A 97 19.21 8.08 -2.95
CA SER A 97 19.80 6.95 -2.22
C SER A 97 20.21 7.31 -0.81
N LEU A 98 20.86 8.46 -0.61
CA LEU A 98 21.24 8.95 0.72
C LEU A 98 20.00 9.21 1.58
N LEU A 99 18.96 9.83 1.00
CA LEU A 99 17.70 10.07 1.67
C LEU A 99 17.07 8.76 2.16
N CYS A 100 16.99 7.74 1.31
CA CYS A 100 16.48 6.42 1.70
C CYS A 100 17.28 5.81 2.85
N LEU A 101 18.62 5.89 2.83
CA LEU A 101 19.47 5.36 3.91
C LEU A 101 19.25 6.10 5.24
N ILE A 102 19.14 7.44 5.21
CA ILE A 102 18.84 8.23 6.41
C ILE A 102 17.46 7.85 6.96
N SER A 103 16.45 7.74 6.09
CA SER A 103 15.10 7.36 6.51
C SER A 103 15.03 5.93 7.04
N MET A 104 15.79 4.98 6.48
CA MET A 104 15.92 3.62 7.02
C MET A 104 16.56 3.64 8.42
N ALA A 105 17.64 4.41 8.61
CA ALA A 105 18.29 4.54 9.91
C ALA A 105 17.36 5.17 10.96
N LEU A 106 16.65 6.24 10.62
CA LEU A 106 15.66 6.86 11.50
C LEU A 106 14.48 5.93 11.82
N SER A 107 14.04 5.13 10.85
CA SER A 107 13.00 4.11 11.06
C SER A 107 13.48 3.04 12.06
N LEU A 108 14.73 2.58 11.96
CA LEU A 108 15.30 1.66 12.94
C LEU A 108 15.47 2.32 14.32
N LEU A 109 15.89 3.58 14.37
CA LEU A 109 16.04 4.31 15.63
C LEU A 109 14.72 4.54 16.35
N THR A 110 13.61 4.73 15.64
CA THR A 110 12.26 4.88 16.22
C THR A 110 11.70 3.56 16.76
N VAL A 111 12.03 2.45 16.12
CA VAL A 111 11.77 1.09 16.65
C VAL A 111 12.63 0.83 17.90
N ALA A 112 13.90 1.22 17.85
CA ALA A 112 14.86 1.00 18.93
C ALA A 112 14.68 1.91 20.14
N PHE A 113 14.22 3.15 20.00
CA PHE A 113 14.16 4.09 21.12
C PHE A 113 12.81 4.79 21.19
N ARG A 114 12.27 4.97 22.40
CA ARG A 114 11.01 5.71 22.57
C ARG A 114 11.18 7.22 22.36
N LYS A 115 12.33 7.76 22.78
CA LYS A 115 12.64 9.21 22.68
C LYS A 115 12.70 9.73 21.23
N THR A 116 12.97 8.86 20.27
CA THR A 116 13.04 9.21 18.85
C THR A 116 11.65 9.20 18.18
N ARG A 117 10.60 8.70 18.85
CA ARG A 117 9.21 8.71 18.35
C ARG A 117 8.56 10.07 18.59
N ASN A 118 9.03 11.08 17.87
CA ASN A 118 8.55 12.46 17.99
C ASN A 118 8.21 13.08 16.63
N PHE A 119 7.51 14.21 16.68
CA PHE A 119 6.96 14.92 15.54
C PHE A 119 7.99 15.17 14.45
N LEU A 120 9.20 15.62 14.83
CA LEU A 120 10.25 15.97 13.88
C LEU A 120 10.74 14.76 13.09
N VAL A 121 10.90 13.61 13.74
CA VAL A 121 11.37 12.39 13.07
C VAL A 121 10.31 11.85 12.12
N TYR A 122 9.03 11.79 12.52
CA TYR A 122 7.96 11.34 11.64
C TYR A 122 7.67 12.32 10.49
N ALA A 123 7.75 13.63 10.76
CA ALA A 123 7.66 14.66 9.72
C ALA A 123 8.80 14.50 8.70
N PHE A 124 10.04 14.26 9.15
CA PHE A 124 11.15 14.00 8.24
C PHE A 124 10.94 12.73 7.41
N LEU A 125 10.51 11.62 8.02
CA LEU A 125 10.21 10.37 7.30
C LEU A 125 9.13 10.59 6.23
N TRP A 126 8.07 11.32 6.59
CA TRP A 126 6.99 11.66 5.67
C TRP A 126 7.48 12.55 4.51
N ILE A 127 8.16 13.67 4.78
CA ILE A 127 8.70 14.57 3.76
C ILE A 127 9.70 13.82 2.85
N SER A 128 10.50 12.92 3.42
CA SER A 128 11.43 12.08 2.66
C SER A 128 10.70 11.19 1.66
N TYR A 129 9.55 10.64 2.05
CA TYR A 129 8.76 9.78 1.18
C TYR A 129 7.97 10.58 0.14
N VAL A 130 7.44 11.77 0.49
CA VAL A 130 6.88 12.74 -0.47
C VAL A 130 7.92 13.06 -1.55
N ALA A 131 9.14 13.39 -1.13
CA ALA A 131 10.23 13.75 -2.04
C ALA A 131 10.58 12.61 -3.03
N ALA A 132 10.53 11.36 -2.57
CA ALA A 132 10.70 10.18 -3.43
C ALA A 132 9.52 9.98 -4.38
N TYR A 133 8.28 10.11 -3.88
CA TYR A 133 7.06 9.92 -4.65
C TYR A 133 6.94 10.94 -5.80
N GLU A 134 7.24 12.22 -5.54
CA GLU A 134 7.15 13.31 -6.54
C GLU A 134 8.10 13.11 -7.75
N VAL A 135 9.26 12.47 -7.55
CA VAL A 135 10.24 12.16 -8.61
C VAL A 135 10.15 10.73 -9.12
N GLY A 136 9.32 9.90 -8.50
CA GLY A 136 9.24 8.47 -8.78
C GLY A 136 8.44 8.11 -10.02
N GLY A 137 7.59 9.03 -10.50
CA GLY A 137 6.78 8.85 -11.71
C GLY A 137 6.01 7.54 -11.69
N THR A 138 6.01 6.82 -12.82
CA THR A 138 5.23 5.58 -12.97
C THR A 138 5.56 4.51 -11.93
N PHE A 139 6.81 4.43 -11.45
CA PHE A 139 7.24 3.39 -10.53
C PHE A 139 6.85 3.64 -9.06
N LEU A 140 6.38 4.84 -8.68
CA LEU A 140 5.90 5.18 -7.33
C LEU A 140 4.44 5.63 -7.29
N TRP A 141 3.73 5.59 -8.41
CA TRP A 141 2.35 6.06 -8.52
C TRP A 141 1.32 4.95 -8.24
N PHE A 142 1.38 4.36 -7.04
CA PHE A 142 0.51 3.26 -6.65
C PHE A 142 -0.31 3.52 -5.37
N GLN A 143 -1.38 2.76 -5.14
CA GLN A 143 -2.30 3.00 -4.02
C GLN A 143 -1.67 2.79 -2.64
N TRP A 144 -0.68 1.91 -2.50
CA TRP A 144 0.06 1.75 -1.24
C TRP A 144 1.02 2.90 -0.98
N ASP A 145 1.59 3.52 -2.02
CA ASP A 145 2.50 4.65 -1.88
C ASP A 145 1.70 5.88 -1.38
N ILE A 146 0.50 6.15 -1.94
CA ILE A 146 -0.39 7.22 -1.43
C ILE A 146 -1.00 6.91 -0.05
N LEU A 147 -1.29 5.63 0.25
CA LEU A 147 -1.74 5.25 1.59
C LEU A 147 -0.64 5.51 2.62
N LEU A 148 0.62 5.20 2.29
CA LEU A 148 1.77 5.46 3.16
C LEU A 148 1.98 6.96 3.41
N LEU A 149 1.72 7.80 2.41
CA LEU A 149 1.73 9.26 2.59
C LEU A 149 0.64 9.71 3.55
N GLU A 150 -0.60 9.24 3.40
CA GLU A 150 -1.72 9.62 4.24
C GLU A 150 -1.54 9.11 5.69
N THR A 151 -1.14 7.84 5.89
CA THR A 151 -0.83 7.32 7.25
C THR A 151 0.41 7.99 7.85
N GLY A 152 1.35 8.43 7.02
CA GLY A 152 2.55 9.15 7.43
C GLY A 152 2.27 10.52 8.05
N VAL A 153 1.33 11.27 7.47
CA VAL A 153 0.84 12.52 8.08
C VAL A 153 0.14 12.24 9.41
N LEU A 154 -0.73 11.22 9.45
CA LEU A 154 -1.41 10.84 10.70
C LEU A 154 -0.42 10.41 11.79
N ALA A 155 0.65 9.71 11.43
CA ALA A 155 1.71 9.31 12.36
C ALA A 155 2.47 10.52 12.89
N THR A 156 2.67 11.54 12.04
CA THR A 156 3.30 12.80 12.44
C THR A 156 2.45 13.55 13.48
N ILE A 157 1.12 13.59 13.31
CA ILE A 157 0.19 14.17 14.29
C ILE A 157 0.17 13.37 15.59
N LEU A 158 0.15 12.03 15.47
CA LEU A 158 0.14 11.12 16.61
C LEU A 158 1.46 11.17 17.41
N ALA A 159 2.61 11.39 16.75
CA ALA A 159 3.91 11.56 17.38
C ALA A 159 4.16 12.97 17.93
N SER A 160 3.10 13.69 18.30
CA SER A 160 3.13 15.03 18.87
C SER A 160 4.09 15.18 20.06
N PHE A 161 4.38 16.44 20.43
CA PHE A 161 5.35 16.80 21.47
C PHE A 161 4.94 16.43 22.91
N HIS A 162 3.72 15.91 23.12
CA HIS A 162 3.19 15.55 24.43
C HIS A 162 2.34 14.28 24.32
N ASP A 163 2.37 13.43 25.34
CA ASP A 163 1.44 12.30 25.47
C ASP A 163 0.23 12.77 26.26
N GLY A 164 -1.00 12.51 25.78
CA GLY A 164 -2.18 12.96 26.51
C GLY A 164 -3.51 12.60 25.87
N PRO A 165 -4.64 13.05 26.46
CA PRO A 165 -5.99 12.71 25.98
C PRO A 165 -6.22 13.00 24.49
N ALA A 166 -5.52 14.00 23.93
CA ALA A 166 -5.61 14.39 22.53
C ALA A 166 -5.19 13.29 21.54
N ASP A 167 -4.38 12.32 21.97
CA ASP A 167 -4.00 11.16 21.14
C ASP A 167 -5.24 10.36 20.66
N GLN A 168 -6.36 10.41 21.39
CA GLN A 168 -7.62 9.76 20.98
C GLN A 168 -8.22 10.37 19.70
N ILE A 169 -7.98 11.66 19.44
CA ILE A 169 -8.40 12.33 18.20
C ILE A 169 -7.56 11.79 17.04
N SER A 170 -6.25 11.71 17.20
CA SER A 170 -5.34 11.15 16.19
C SER A 170 -5.69 9.69 15.85
N ILE A 171 -5.96 8.85 16.85
CA ILE A 171 -6.39 7.45 16.65
C ILE A 171 -7.75 7.38 15.94
N TYR A 172 -8.66 8.32 16.20
CA TYR A 172 -9.92 8.38 15.47
C TYR A 172 -9.73 8.69 13.97
N LEU A 173 -8.73 9.52 13.62
CA LEU A 173 -8.40 9.79 12.21
C LEU A 173 -7.91 8.53 11.48
N TYR A 174 -7.19 7.63 12.16
CA TYR A 174 -6.85 6.31 11.59
C TYR A 174 -8.10 5.47 11.32
N ARG A 175 -9.11 5.49 12.20
CA ARG A 175 -10.39 4.79 11.96
C ARG A 175 -11.15 5.38 10.78
N TRP A 176 -11.15 6.70 10.68
CA TRP A 176 -11.73 7.41 9.54
C TRP A 176 -11.05 7.03 8.22
N LEU A 177 -9.71 6.97 8.21
CA LEU A 177 -8.96 6.49 7.05
C LEU A 177 -9.29 5.03 6.70
N ALA A 178 -9.29 4.12 7.68
CA ALA A 178 -9.66 2.72 7.46
C ALA A 178 -11.05 2.57 6.86
N CYS A 179 -12.01 3.36 7.35
CA CYS A 179 -13.39 3.38 6.89
C CYS A 179 -13.45 3.82 5.43
N ARG A 180 -12.89 5.00 5.12
CA ARG A 180 -12.90 5.57 3.76
C ARG A 180 -12.26 4.64 2.74
N LEU A 181 -11.06 4.14 3.03
CA LEU A 181 -10.32 3.31 2.09
C LEU A 181 -11.11 2.06 1.73
N MET A 182 -11.62 1.36 2.73
CA MET A 182 -12.25 0.07 2.53
C MET A 182 -13.64 0.21 1.91
N PHE A 183 -14.41 1.18 2.37
CA PHE A 183 -15.71 1.51 1.77
C PHE A 183 -15.56 1.91 0.30
N ALA A 184 -14.62 2.81 -0.01
CA ALA A 184 -14.35 3.20 -1.38
C ALA A 184 -13.89 2.02 -2.24
N SER A 185 -13.04 1.13 -1.70
CA SER A 185 -12.58 -0.09 -2.39
C SER A 185 -13.75 -0.99 -2.83
N GLY A 186 -14.76 -1.19 -1.97
CA GLY A 186 -15.93 -2.00 -2.30
C GLY A 186 -16.85 -1.33 -3.32
N ILE A 187 -17.15 -0.05 -3.13
CA ILE A 187 -18.10 0.68 -3.97
C ILE A 187 -17.64 0.73 -5.44
N VAL A 188 -16.37 1.02 -5.67
CA VAL A 188 -15.86 1.19 -7.05
C VAL A 188 -15.88 -0.10 -7.88
N LYS A 189 -15.95 -1.28 -7.24
CA LYS A 189 -16.02 -2.59 -7.92
C LYS A 189 -17.38 -2.81 -8.56
N LEU A 190 -18.47 -2.38 -7.91
CA LEU A 190 -19.81 -2.45 -8.46
C LEU A 190 -20.10 -1.28 -9.40
N GLN A 191 -19.61 -0.07 -9.06
CA GLN A 191 -19.76 1.12 -9.91
C GLN A 191 -19.08 0.98 -11.28
N SER A 192 -18.01 0.20 -11.39
CA SER A 192 -17.33 -0.05 -12.67
C SER A 192 -18.23 -0.71 -13.73
N GLY A 193 -19.32 -1.38 -13.30
CA GLY A 193 -20.17 -2.16 -14.18
C GLY A 193 -19.51 -3.43 -14.72
N CYS A 194 -18.39 -3.86 -14.13
CA CYS A 194 -17.68 -5.05 -14.56
C CYS A 194 -18.55 -6.31 -14.34
N PRO A 195 -18.85 -7.11 -15.39
CA PRO A 195 -19.74 -8.27 -15.26
C PRO A 195 -19.26 -9.31 -14.24
N THR A 196 -17.95 -9.49 -14.06
CA THR A 196 -17.41 -10.46 -13.11
C THR A 196 -17.67 -10.09 -11.65
N TRP A 197 -17.70 -8.78 -11.33
CA TRP A 197 -18.08 -8.32 -9.99
C TRP A 197 -19.59 -8.51 -9.77
N TRP A 198 -20.41 -8.15 -10.76
CA TRP A 198 -21.87 -8.27 -10.67
C TRP A 198 -22.35 -9.74 -10.62
N ASN A 199 -21.66 -10.64 -11.30
CA ASN A 199 -21.97 -12.08 -11.30
C ASN A 199 -21.24 -12.86 -10.19
N LEU A 200 -20.52 -12.18 -9.29
CA LEU A 200 -19.71 -12.78 -8.23
C LEU A 200 -18.63 -13.77 -8.73
N THR A 201 -18.22 -13.71 -9.99
CA THR A 201 -17.17 -14.58 -10.58
C THR A 201 -15.78 -13.93 -10.61
N ALA A 202 -15.62 -12.76 -10.02
CA ALA A 202 -14.36 -12.02 -10.01
C ALA A 202 -13.16 -12.83 -9.50
N LEU A 203 -13.34 -13.63 -8.45
CA LEU A 203 -12.27 -14.48 -7.90
C LEU A 203 -11.96 -15.71 -8.76
N ASP A 204 -12.83 -16.11 -9.69
CA ASP A 204 -12.52 -17.16 -10.67
C ASP A 204 -11.34 -16.74 -11.57
N VAL A 205 -11.14 -15.42 -11.75
CA VAL A 205 -10.07 -14.85 -12.59
C VAL A 205 -8.95 -14.24 -11.76
N HIS A 206 -9.29 -13.51 -10.69
CA HIS A 206 -8.34 -12.64 -9.97
C HIS A 206 -7.14 -13.37 -9.38
N TYR A 207 -7.30 -14.60 -8.88
CA TYR A 207 -6.18 -15.36 -8.32
C TYR A 207 -5.05 -15.58 -9.33
N GLU A 208 -5.39 -15.72 -10.61
CA GLU A 208 -4.45 -15.87 -11.72
C GLU A 208 -4.00 -14.51 -12.28
N SER A 209 -4.94 -13.58 -12.46
CA SER A 209 -4.70 -12.32 -13.18
C SER A 209 -4.07 -11.20 -12.35
N GLN A 210 -4.08 -11.29 -11.01
CA GLN A 210 -3.46 -10.31 -10.10
C GLN A 210 -1.97 -10.04 -10.39
N CYS A 211 -1.46 -8.83 -10.18
CA CYS A 211 -0.10 -8.45 -10.62
C CYS A 211 1.01 -9.46 -10.29
N LEU A 212 1.10 -9.92 -9.04
CA LEU A 212 2.15 -10.84 -8.58
C LEU A 212 1.54 -11.93 -7.68
N PRO A 213 1.05 -13.04 -8.25
CA PRO A 213 0.43 -14.10 -7.46
C PRO A 213 1.47 -14.85 -6.60
N THR A 214 1.00 -15.48 -5.53
CA THR A 214 1.79 -16.38 -4.69
C THR A 214 1.53 -17.85 -5.06
N PRO A 215 2.31 -18.81 -4.55
CA PRO A 215 2.01 -20.23 -4.72
C PRO A 215 0.59 -20.62 -4.28
N ILE A 216 0.08 -19.99 -3.21
CA ILE A 216 -1.22 -20.33 -2.63
C ILE A 216 -2.37 -19.92 -3.55
N ALA A 217 -2.20 -18.86 -4.35
CA ALA A 217 -3.22 -18.42 -5.30
C ALA A 217 -3.59 -19.51 -6.32
N TRP A 218 -2.63 -20.34 -6.75
CA TRP A 218 -2.92 -21.46 -7.64
C TRP A 218 -3.92 -22.44 -7.03
N TYR A 219 -3.80 -22.74 -5.74
CA TYR A 219 -4.74 -23.65 -5.05
C TYR A 219 -6.13 -23.03 -4.92
N PHE A 220 -6.20 -21.74 -4.56
CA PHE A 220 -7.46 -21.02 -4.44
C PHE A 220 -8.17 -20.85 -5.79
N HIS A 221 -7.42 -20.65 -6.88
CA HIS A 221 -7.97 -20.57 -8.23
C HIS A 221 -8.74 -21.84 -8.61
N HIS A 222 -8.29 -23.00 -8.16
CA HIS A 222 -8.91 -24.29 -8.48
C HIS A 222 -10.02 -24.71 -7.49
N PHE A 223 -10.43 -23.85 -6.56
CA PHE A 223 -11.55 -24.14 -5.68
C PHE A 223 -12.89 -24.14 -6.45
N PRO A 224 -13.91 -24.87 -5.95
CA PRO A 224 -15.22 -24.91 -6.60
C PRO A 224 -15.83 -23.52 -6.76
N GLN A 225 -16.54 -23.30 -7.87
CA GLN A 225 -17.08 -21.98 -8.21
C GLN A 225 -17.99 -21.40 -7.11
N TRP A 226 -18.78 -22.22 -6.42
CA TRP A 226 -19.63 -21.76 -5.32
C TRP A 226 -18.82 -21.10 -4.19
N PHE A 227 -17.62 -21.61 -3.91
CA PHE A 227 -16.72 -21.06 -2.91
C PHE A 227 -16.19 -19.69 -3.35
N ASN A 228 -15.81 -19.55 -4.62
CA ASN A 228 -15.34 -18.28 -5.17
C ASN A 228 -16.45 -17.22 -5.17
N ARG A 229 -17.67 -17.59 -5.55
CA ARG A 229 -18.85 -16.69 -5.50
C ARG A 229 -19.13 -16.20 -4.09
N LEU A 230 -19.17 -17.13 -3.13
CA LEU A 230 -19.33 -16.78 -1.72
C LEU A 230 -18.17 -15.88 -1.25
N SER A 231 -16.94 -16.16 -1.67
CA SER A 231 -15.77 -15.35 -1.31
C SER A 231 -15.84 -13.92 -1.86
N VAL A 232 -16.40 -13.72 -3.07
CA VAL A 232 -16.68 -12.39 -3.62
C VAL A 232 -17.78 -11.69 -2.82
N ALA A 233 -18.87 -12.38 -2.47
CA ALA A 233 -19.93 -11.82 -1.63
C ALA A 233 -19.38 -11.41 -0.25
N LEU A 234 -18.58 -12.26 0.40
CA LEU A 234 -17.93 -11.95 1.67
C LEU A 234 -16.93 -10.80 1.55
N THR A 235 -16.25 -10.66 0.41
CA THR A 235 -15.45 -9.47 0.11
C THR A 235 -16.32 -8.23 0.18
N PHE A 236 -17.48 -8.20 -0.47
CA PHE A 236 -18.40 -7.07 -0.36
C PHE A 236 -18.94 -6.85 1.05
N TYR A 237 -19.20 -7.90 1.83
CA TYR A 237 -19.57 -7.74 3.24
C TYR A 237 -18.47 -6.99 4.03
N ILE A 238 -17.23 -7.44 3.88
CA ILE A 238 -16.06 -6.85 4.55
C ILE A 238 -15.81 -5.43 4.05
N GLU A 239 -15.99 -5.17 2.75
CA GLU A 239 -15.69 -3.89 2.14
C GLU A 239 -16.81 -2.84 2.27
N LEU A 240 -18.08 -3.24 2.43
CA LEU A 240 -19.23 -2.32 2.42
C LEU A 240 -19.95 -2.21 3.77
N TYR A 241 -20.15 -3.33 4.48
CA TYR A 241 -20.96 -3.37 5.69
C TYR A 241 -20.16 -3.11 6.96
N LEU A 242 -18.93 -3.62 7.03
CA LEU A 242 -18.06 -3.45 8.19
C LEU A 242 -17.49 -2.03 8.36
N PRO A 243 -17.11 -1.28 7.29
CA PRO A 243 -16.43 0.00 7.48
C PRO A 243 -17.19 1.07 8.26
N PRO A 244 -18.52 1.26 8.08
CA PRO A 244 -19.28 2.21 8.90
C PRO A 244 -19.20 1.92 10.41
N MET A 245 -19.05 0.63 10.79
CA MET A 245 -18.96 0.21 12.18
C MET A 245 -17.67 0.71 12.87
N PHE A 246 -16.64 1.06 12.10
CA PHE A 246 -15.36 1.55 12.65
C PHE A 246 -15.50 2.90 13.36
N LEU A 247 -16.50 3.69 12.98
CA LEU A 247 -16.75 5.04 13.48
C LEU A 247 -17.61 5.03 14.75
N LEU A 248 -18.23 3.90 15.08
CA LEU A 248 -19.11 3.77 16.24
C LEU A 248 -18.31 3.77 17.55
N PRO A 249 -18.87 4.33 18.64
CA PRO A 249 -18.16 4.46 19.90
C PRO A 249 -17.99 3.13 20.66
N PHE A 250 -18.79 2.12 20.31
CA PHE A 250 -18.85 0.83 21.00
C PHE A 250 -17.67 -0.08 20.63
N GLU A 251 -16.98 -0.62 21.63
CA GLU A 251 -15.79 -1.45 21.42
C GLU A 251 -16.13 -2.79 20.78
N SER A 252 -17.20 -3.44 21.26
CA SER A 252 -17.61 -4.76 20.79
C SER A 252 -17.90 -4.76 19.29
N ILE A 253 -18.56 -3.71 18.80
CA ILE A 253 -18.88 -3.53 17.38
C ILE A 253 -17.60 -3.24 16.58
N ARG A 254 -16.72 -2.37 17.09
CA ARG A 254 -15.43 -2.09 16.43
C ARG A 254 -14.57 -3.35 16.30
N TRP A 255 -14.52 -4.19 17.33
CA TRP A 255 -13.74 -5.44 17.31
C TRP A 255 -14.32 -6.46 16.33
N PHE A 256 -15.65 -6.61 16.33
CA PHE A 256 -16.34 -7.45 15.35
C PHE A 256 -16.03 -7.03 13.92
N ALA A 257 -15.89 -5.73 13.67
CA ALA A 257 -15.57 -5.22 12.35
C ALA A 257 -14.06 -5.30 12.03
N ALA A 258 -13.18 -5.08 13.00
CA ALA A 258 -11.72 -5.06 12.81
C ALA A 258 -11.09 -6.44 12.57
N ILE A 259 -11.55 -7.47 13.28
CA ILE A 259 -10.96 -8.82 13.18
C ILE A 259 -11.10 -9.40 11.76
N PRO A 260 -12.29 -9.35 11.11
CA PRO A 260 -12.43 -9.76 9.72
C PRO A 260 -11.52 -8.98 8.77
N GLN A 261 -11.31 -7.68 8.98
CA GLN A 261 -10.41 -6.88 8.13
C GLN A 261 -8.96 -7.36 8.20
N ILE A 262 -8.44 -7.63 9.40
CA ILE A 262 -7.08 -8.12 9.58
C ILE A 262 -6.94 -9.51 8.96
N LYS A 263 -7.91 -10.41 9.18
CA LYS A 263 -7.92 -11.74 8.55
C LYS A 263 -8.00 -11.65 7.02
N PHE A 264 -8.78 -10.71 6.49
CA PHE A 264 -8.90 -10.45 5.06
C PHE A 264 -7.56 -10.00 4.46
N MET A 265 -6.86 -9.06 5.12
CA MET A 265 -5.52 -8.65 4.68
C MET A 265 -4.50 -9.79 4.72
N LEU A 266 -4.55 -10.64 5.75
CA LEU A 266 -3.69 -11.83 5.84
C LEU A 266 -3.98 -12.82 4.70
N LEU A 267 -5.25 -13.07 4.40
CA LEU A 267 -5.64 -13.94 3.29
C LEU A 267 -5.15 -13.38 1.95
N ILE A 268 -5.35 -12.08 1.70
CA ILE A 268 -4.86 -11.41 0.50
C ILE A 268 -3.34 -11.56 0.38
N MET A 269 -2.60 -11.37 1.47
CA MET A 269 -1.14 -11.50 1.52
C MET A 269 -0.69 -12.95 1.24
N LEU A 270 -1.47 -13.94 1.67
CA LEU A 270 -1.19 -15.34 1.38
C LEU A 270 -1.41 -15.67 -0.10
N THR A 271 -2.42 -15.08 -0.75
CA THR A 271 -2.76 -15.38 -2.16
C THR A 271 -2.10 -14.45 -3.17
N GLY A 272 -1.60 -13.29 -2.76
CA GLY A 272 -1.07 -12.27 -3.65
C GLY A 272 -0.01 -11.42 -2.97
N ASN A 273 1.00 -11.03 -3.75
CA ASN A 273 2.02 -10.13 -3.25
C ASN A 273 1.55 -8.69 -3.47
N TYR A 274 1.16 -8.01 -2.41
CA TYR A 274 0.84 -6.58 -2.41
C TYR A 274 1.77 -5.84 -1.46
N ASN A 275 3.08 -6.05 -1.62
CA ASN A 275 4.14 -5.28 -0.95
C ASN A 275 3.91 -5.07 0.55
N PHE A 276 3.89 -3.82 1.00
CA PHE A 276 3.61 -3.43 2.37
C PHE A 276 2.16 -2.99 2.58
N PHE A 277 1.31 -3.00 1.54
CA PHE A 277 -0.10 -2.57 1.63
C PHE A 277 -0.87 -3.33 2.72
N ASN A 278 -0.84 -4.67 2.68
CA ASN A 278 -1.61 -5.49 3.62
C ASN A 278 -1.15 -5.27 5.07
N VAL A 279 0.16 -5.13 5.29
CA VAL A 279 0.75 -4.85 6.60
C VAL A 279 0.32 -3.47 7.09
N LEU A 280 0.42 -2.46 6.21
CA LEU A 280 0.04 -1.08 6.52
C LEU A 280 -1.45 -0.96 6.84
N TYR A 281 -2.33 -1.53 6.02
CA TYR A 281 -3.76 -1.47 6.29
C TYR A 281 -4.15 -2.26 7.54
N SER A 282 -3.51 -3.41 7.80
CA SER A 282 -3.71 -4.16 9.05
C SER A 282 -3.30 -3.33 10.27
N LEU A 283 -2.21 -2.58 10.18
CA LEU A 283 -1.77 -1.66 11.23
C LEU A 283 -2.80 -0.55 11.47
N VAL A 284 -3.32 0.08 10.42
CA VAL A 284 -4.41 1.08 10.54
C VAL A 284 -5.62 0.43 11.22
N CYS A 285 -5.94 -0.84 10.91
CA CYS A 285 -7.04 -1.55 11.54
C CYS A 285 -6.87 -1.77 13.05
N LEU A 286 -5.64 -1.87 13.55
CA LEU A 286 -5.40 -2.00 14.99
C LEU A 286 -5.92 -0.80 15.78
N SER A 287 -6.02 0.39 15.17
CA SER A 287 -6.62 1.58 15.81
C SER A 287 -8.05 1.35 16.34
N MET A 288 -8.76 0.36 15.81
CA MET A 288 -10.09 -0.05 16.24
C MET A 288 -10.09 -0.85 17.55
N LEU A 289 -8.95 -1.37 17.99
CA LEU A 289 -8.80 -2.13 19.23
C LEU A 289 -8.50 -1.25 20.45
N GLU A 290 -8.38 0.09 20.28
CA GLU A 290 -8.21 1.02 21.41
C GLU A 290 -9.47 1.07 22.28
N VAL A 291 -9.24 0.98 23.59
CA VAL A 291 -10.27 0.98 24.63
C VAL A 291 -10.35 2.32 25.38
N GLY A 292 -9.30 3.16 25.29
CA GLY A 292 -9.26 4.51 25.88
C GLY A 292 -8.53 4.59 27.22
N TYR A 293 -8.57 5.76 27.86
CA TYR A 293 -7.89 6.02 29.16
C TYR A 293 -8.64 5.48 30.38
N ASP A 294 -9.97 5.50 30.37
CA ASP A 294 -10.79 5.15 31.55
C ASP A 294 -11.31 3.69 31.54
N ASN A 295 -11.28 3.01 30.39
CA ASN A 295 -11.92 1.70 30.27
C ASN A 295 -10.97 0.56 30.66
N SER A 296 -10.50 0.55 31.92
CA SER A 296 -10.03 -0.73 32.46
C SER A 296 -11.25 -1.69 32.51
N PRO A 297 -11.09 -2.99 32.16
CA PRO A 297 -12.20 -3.95 32.17
C PRO A 297 -12.88 -4.09 33.56
N ARG A 298 -12.29 -3.52 34.62
CA ARG A 298 -12.85 -3.46 35.97
C ARG A 298 -13.99 -2.46 36.13
N GLU A 299 -14.00 -1.32 35.43
CA GLU A 299 -15.05 -0.28 35.58
C GLU A 299 -16.29 -0.57 34.73
N LYS A 300 -16.15 -1.10 33.51
CA LYS A 300 -17.31 -1.50 32.68
C LYS A 300 -18.19 -2.58 33.33
N ARG A 301 -17.57 -3.47 34.12
CA ARG A 301 -18.30 -4.53 34.83
C ARG A 301 -19.11 -4.02 36.02
N GLN A 302 -18.82 -2.82 36.53
CA GLN A 302 -19.60 -2.18 37.60
C GLN A 302 -20.90 -1.57 37.08
N ASN A 303 -20.99 -1.22 35.79
CA ASN A 303 -22.17 -0.63 35.18
C ASN A 303 -22.93 -1.63 34.29
N PHE A 304 -23.64 -2.57 34.92
CA PHE A 304 -24.46 -3.60 34.27
C PHE A 304 -25.33 -3.05 33.13
N PHE A 305 -25.94 -1.88 33.32
CA PHE A 305 -26.78 -1.22 32.31
C PHE A 305 -26.04 -0.92 30.99
N PHE A 306 -24.84 -0.32 31.06
CA PHE A 306 -24.05 0.02 29.87
C PHE A 306 -23.59 -1.23 29.12
N TRP A 307 -23.25 -2.30 29.85
CA TRP A 307 -22.89 -3.58 29.26
C TRP A 307 -24.07 -4.23 28.53
N VAL A 308 -25.27 -4.24 29.13
CA VAL A 308 -26.50 -4.73 28.48
C VAL A 308 -26.80 -3.90 27.22
N LEU A 309 -26.73 -2.57 27.31
CA LEU A 309 -26.97 -1.68 26.18
C LEU A 309 -25.99 -1.94 25.02
N GLU A 310 -24.69 -2.01 25.31
CA GLU A 310 -23.66 -2.31 24.29
C GLU A 310 -23.92 -3.67 23.63
N THR A 311 -24.30 -4.69 24.43
CA THR A 311 -24.60 -6.03 23.92
C THR A 311 -25.83 -6.05 23.02
N VAL A 312 -26.92 -5.38 23.42
CA VAL A 312 -28.15 -5.28 22.62
C VAL A 312 -27.88 -4.54 21.31
N LEU A 313 -27.14 -3.43 21.37
CA LEU A 313 -26.76 -2.67 20.17
C LEU A 313 -25.86 -3.48 19.24
N PHE A 314 -24.89 -4.22 19.79
CA PHE A 314 -24.05 -5.12 19.01
C PHE A 314 -24.88 -6.18 18.30
N MET A 315 -25.74 -6.90 19.03
CA MET A 315 -26.60 -7.94 18.46
C MET A 315 -27.55 -7.38 17.40
N GLY A 316 -28.12 -6.19 17.64
CA GLY A 316 -28.99 -5.51 16.69
C GLY A 316 -28.27 -5.09 15.41
N ILE A 317 -27.12 -4.42 15.53
CA ILE A 317 -26.36 -3.92 14.38
C ILE A 317 -25.74 -5.07 13.57
N ALA A 318 -25.10 -6.03 14.23
CA ALA A 318 -24.50 -7.18 13.56
C ALA A 318 -25.57 -8.11 12.96
N GLY A 319 -26.69 -8.32 13.66
CA GLY A 319 -27.81 -9.09 13.16
C GLY A 319 -28.46 -8.44 11.93
N PHE A 320 -28.72 -7.13 12.00
CA PHE A 320 -29.26 -6.37 10.87
C PHE A 320 -28.30 -6.37 9.67
N SER A 321 -27.00 -6.15 9.89
CA SER A 321 -26.02 -6.14 8.79
C SER A 321 -25.91 -7.50 8.11
N LEU A 322 -25.92 -8.60 8.87
CA LEU A 322 -25.88 -9.96 8.31
C LEU A 322 -27.18 -10.32 7.60
N TRP A 323 -28.33 -9.95 8.16
CA TRP A 323 -29.63 -10.13 7.51
C TRP A 323 -29.71 -9.37 6.18
N HIS A 324 -29.36 -8.09 6.19
CA HIS A 324 -29.38 -7.24 5.00
C HIS A 324 -28.36 -7.71 3.95
N PHE A 325 -27.18 -8.15 4.38
CA PHE A 325 -26.20 -8.77 3.48
C PHE A 325 -26.75 -10.04 2.83
N SER A 326 -27.33 -10.94 3.63
CA SER A 326 -27.89 -12.21 3.13
C SER A 326 -29.01 -11.98 2.11
N THR A 327 -29.87 -10.98 2.32
CA THR A 327 -30.95 -10.63 1.38
C THR A 327 -30.42 -9.98 0.11
N TRP A 328 -29.43 -9.09 0.18
CA TRP A 328 -28.87 -8.39 -0.98
C TRP A 328 -27.98 -9.28 -1.86
N PHE A 329 -27.30 -10.25 -1.24
CA PHE A 329 -26.40 -11.20 -1.92
C PHE A 329 -26.99 -12.61 -2.07
N GLY A 330 -28.31 -12.76 -1.86
CA GLY A 330 -29.06 -13.97 -2.15
C GLY A 330 -28.43 -15.24 -1.55
N VAL A 331 -27.90 -15.15 -0.32
CA VAL A 331 -27.09 -16.24 0.25
C VAL A 331 -28.00 -17.38 0.72
N GLN A 332 -27.95 -18.51 0.01
CA GLN A 332 -28.75 -19.69 0.31
C GLN A 332 -27.84 -20.90 0.56
N ILE A 333 -28.19 -21.73 1.54
CA ILE A 333 -27.43 -22.94 1.90
C ILE A 333 -28.21 -24.16 1.41
N ASP A 334 -27.66 -24.87 0.42
CA ASP A 334 -28.13 -26.20 0.04
C ASP A 334 -27.47 -27.25 0.95
N TRP A 335 -28.18 -27.61 2.02
CA TRP A 335 -27.74 -28.62 2.98
C TRP A 335 -27.57 -30.02 2.39
N LYS A 336 -28.22 -30.34 1.26
CA LYS A 336 -28.10 -31.67 0.63
C LYS A 336 -26.77 -31.81 -0.11
N ARG A 337 -26.35 -30.74 -0.78
CA ARG A 337 -25.10 -30.72 -1.56
C ARG A 337 -23.92 -30.13 -0.78
N MET A 338 -24.18 -29.55 0.40
CA MET A 338 -23.20 -28.77 1.17
C MET A 338 -22.61 -27.62 0.34
N ILE A 339 -23.45 -26.97 -0.47
CA ILE A 339 -23.08 -25.86 -1.35
C ILE A 339 -23.76 -24.58 -0.85
N VAL A 340 -23.08 -23.46 -0.99
CA VAL A 340 -23.65 -22.13 -0.73
C VAL A 340 -23.83 -21.41 -2.06
N GLU A 341 -25.07 -21.06 -2.38
CA GLU A 341 -25.42 -20.24 -3.54
C GLU A 341 -25.47 -18.78 -3.12
N SER A 342 -24.98 -17.89 -3.99
CA SER A 342 -24.94 -16.46 -3.76
C SER A 342 -25.05 -15.73 -5.08
N GLU A 343 -25.85 -14.67 -5.12
CA GLU A 343 -26.12 -13.85 -6.31
C GLU A 343 -26.47 -12.42 -5.90
N ILE A 344 -26.25 -11.44 -6.78
CA ILE A 344 -26.67 -10.06 -6.50
C ILE A 344 -28.15 -9.92 -6.82
N VAL A 345 -28.95 -9.58 -5.81
CA VAL A 345 -30.43 -9.48 -5.91
C VAL A 345 -30.90 -8.06 -6.23
N PHE A 346 -30.06 -7.05 -5.99
CA PHE A 346 -30.39 -5.64 -6.20
C PHE A 346 -30.01 -5.13 -7.60
N SER A 347 -30.74 -4.12 -8.07
CA SER A 347 -30.46 -3.43 -9.32
C SER A 347 -29.37 -2.35 -9.16
N ARG A 348 -28.76 -1.94 -10.28
CA ARG A 348 -27.78 -0.83 -10.30
C ARG A 348 -28.36 0.47 -9.75
N PHE A 349 -29.62 0.76 -10.03
CA PHE A 349 -30.30 1.95 -9.53
C PHE A 349 -30.46 1.92 -8.00
N GLU A 350 -30.88 0.79 -7.44
CA GLU A 350 -30.97 0.61 -5.97
C GLU A 350 -29.61 0.71 -5.30
N PHE A 351 -28.58 0.15 -5.94
CA PHE A 351 -27.20 0.27 -5.48
C PHE A 351 -26.75 1.73 -5.43
N ASP A 352 -26.91 2.48 -6.53
CA ASP A 352 -26.49 3.90 -6.59
C ASP A 352 -27.22 4.75 -5.52
N GLN A 353 -28.52 4.52 -5.30
CA GLN A 353 -29.26 5.16 -4.20
C GLN A 353 -28.70 4.79 -2.82
N ALA A 354 -28.32 3.53 -2.62
CA ALA A 354 -27.71 3.07 -1.37
C ALA A 354 -26.33 3.71 -1.17
N VAL A 355 -25.52 3.87 -2.24
CA VAL A 355 -24.23 4.56 -2.19
C VAL A 355 -24.41 6.01 -1.76
N GLU A 356 -25.36 6.74 -2.35
CA GLU A 356 -25.63 8.13 -1.99
C GLU A 356 -25.98 8.27 -0.50
N LYS A 357 -26.94 7.44 -0.03
CA LYS A 357 -27.38 7.44 1.38
C LYS A 357 -26.25 7.04 2.32
N ALA A 358 -25.55 5.93 2.03
CA ALA A 358 -24.48 5.42 2.87
C ALA A 358 -23.31 6.41 2.97
N THR A 359 -22.88 6.99 1.85
CA THR A 359 -21.81 8.00 1.83
C THR A 359 -22.17 9.21 2.70
N ARG A 360 -23.42 9.68 2.61
CA ARG A 360 -23.93 10.78 3.43
C ARG A 360 -23.92 10.43 4.93
N TYR A 361 -24.45 9.26 5.31
CA TYR A 361 -24.50 8.84 6.71
C TYR A 361 -23.12 8.56 7.29
N ILE A 362 -22.18 8.02 6.50
CA ILE A 362 -20.78 7.80 6.93
C ILE A 362 -20.09 9.15 7.19
N ILE A 363 -20.32 10.18 6.35
CA ILE A 363 -19.80 11.53 6.60
C ILE A 363 -20.36 12.08 7.92
N TYR A 364 -21.67 11.97 8.15
CA TYR A 364 -22.27 12.45 9.41
C TYR A 364 -21.78 11.68 10.63
N ALA A 365 -21.63 10.35 10.55
CA ALA A 365 -21.02 9.55 11.60
C ALA A 365 -19.56 9.95 11.84
N GLY A 366 -18.82 10.21 10.76
CA GLY A 366 -17.44 10.69 10.79
C GLY A 366 -17.30 12.01 11.55
N ILE A 367 -18.13 13.01 11.20
CA ILE A 367 -18.17 14.33 11.84
C ILE A 367 -18.59 14.17 13.31
N GLY A 368 -19.70 13.46 13.57
CA GLY A 368 -20.23 13.26 14.92
C GLY A 368 -19.22 12.57 15.84
N GLY A 369 -18.53 11.53 15.36
CA GLY A 369 -17.50 10.83 16.13
C GLY A 369 -16.27 11.70 16.41
N LEU A 370 -15.83 12.54 15.46
CA LEU A 370 -14.73 13.47 15.67
C LEU A 370 -15.10 14.54 16.70
N THR A 371 -16.29 15.15 16.56
CA THR A 371 -16.79 16.16 17.50
C THR A 371 -16.94 15.57 18.90
N TRP A 372 -17.49 14.36 19.02
CA TRP A 372 -17.61 13.66 20.30
C TRP A 372 -16.25 13.43 20.96
N LYS A 373 -15.26 12.96 20.19
CA LYS A 373 -13.88 12.78 20.69
C LYS A 373 -13.23 14.10 21.08
N ALA A 374 -13.43 15.18 20.32
CA ALA A 374 -12.93 16.49 20.67
C ALA A 374 -13.51 16.99 22.01
N LEU A 375 -14.83 16.88 22.21
CA LEU A 375 -15.52 17.31 23.43
C LEU A 375 -15.07 16.52 24.67
N ILE A 376 -15.01 15.19 24.59
CA ILE A 376 -14.52 14.35 25.71
C ILE A 376 -13.07 14.70 26.03
N THR A 377 -12.24 14.88 25.00
CA THR A 377 -10.83 15.20 25.18
C THR A 377 -10.68 16.55 25.87
N LEU A 378 -11.42 17.56 25.43
CA LEU A 378 -11.43 18.89 26.05
C LEU A 378 -11.77 18.80 27.55
N TYR A 379 -12.83 18.07 27.90
CA TYR A 379 -13.19 17.81 29.29
C TYR A 379 -12.05 17.15 30.08
N ARG A 380 -11.33 16.21 29.47
CA ARG A 380 -10.22 15.47 30.09
C ARG A 380 -8.92 16.26 30.20
N THR A 381 -8.74 17.35 29.46
CA THR A 381 -7.52 18.17 29.60
C THR A 381 -7.43 18.85 30.98
N LYS A 382 -8.55 18.95 31.72
CA LYS A 382 -8.64 19.48 33.10
C LYS A 382 -7.97 20.84 33.32
N GLY A 383 -7.79 21.63 32.25
CA GLY A 383 -7.13 22.93 32.34
C GLY A 383 -5.60 22.90 32.38
N GLU A 384 -4.96 21.73 32.26
CA GLU A 384 -3.50 21.64 32.28
C GLU A 384 -2.89 22.26 31.01
N PHE A 385 -1.96 23.20 31.18
CA PHE A 385 -1.40 24.02 30.09
C PHE A 385 -0.87 23.20 28.90
N TRP A 386 -0.02 22.20 29.17
CA TRP A 386 0.56 21.35 28.13
C TRP A 386 -0.48 20.46 27.43
N ASN A 387 -1.49 20.00 28.16
CA ASN A 387 -2.61 19.24 27.60
C ASN A 387 -3.50 20.10 26.71
N ILE A 388 -3.71 21.38 27.06
CA ILE A 388 -4.44 22.33 26.21
C ILE A 388 -3.66 22.60 24.91
N ILE A 389 -2.36 22.88 24.99
CA ILE A 389 -1.54 23.13 23.79
C ILE A 389 -1.53 21.90 22.89
N HIS A 390 -1.34 20.71 23.48
CA HIS A 390 -1.42 19.46 22.74
C HIS A 390 -2.79 19.25 22.08
N TYR A 391 -3.87 19.48 22.81
CA TYR A 391 -5.24 19.40 22.29
C TYR A 391 -5.47 20.36 21.12
N VAL A 392 -5.11 21.64 21.25
CA VAL A 392 -5.28 22.63 20.18
C VAL A 392 -4.47 22.22 18.96
N PHE A 393 -3.23 21.78 19.13
CA PHE A 393 -2.38 21.31 18.03
C PHE A 393 -3.01 20.13 17.26
N VAL A 394 -3.40 19.07 17.98
CA VAL A 394 -3.98 17.86 17.36
C VAL A 394 -5.34 18.16 16.75
N LEU A 395 -6.20 18.94 17.41
CA LEU A 395 -7.51 19.29 16.86
C LEU A 395 -7.40 20.16 15.61
N SER A 396 -6.47 21.11 15.58
CA SER A 396 -6.27 22.00 14.42
C SER A 396 -5.79 21.22 13.21
N LEU A 397 -4.69 20.47 13.35
CA LEU A 397 -4.10 19.73 12.25
C LEU A 397 -4.95 18.50 11.88
N GLY A 398 -5.47 17.80 12.87
CA GLY A 398 -6.35 16.64 12.67
C GLY A 398 -7.71 17.02 12.08
N GLY A 399 -8.31 18.13 12.52
CA GLY A 399 -9.54 18.68 11.95
C GLY A 399 -9.34 19.15 10.51
N PHE A 400 -8.19 19.76 10.21
CA PHE A 400 -7.81 20.12 8.83
C PHE A 400 -7.73 18.88 7.92
N ILE A 401 -6.96 17.85 8.32
CA ILE A 401 -6.83 16.60 7.55
C ILE A 401 -8.19 15.91 7.38
N PHE A 402 -8.98 15.85 8.44
CA PHE A 402 -10.33 15.29 8.37
C PHE A 402 -11.20 16.06 7.35
N ALA A 403 -11.22 17.39 7.41
CA ALA A 403 -12.03 18.22 6.53
C ALA A 403 -11.65 18.02 5.05
N ILE A 404 -10.37 18.12 4.69
CA ILE A 404 -9.94 17.94 3.30
C ILE A 404 -10.16 16.50 2.81
N SER A 405 -10.11 15.50 3.70
CA SER A 405 -10.35 14.09 3.34
C SER A 405 -11.80 13.78 2.94
N LEU A 406 -12.75 14.67 3.28
CA LEU A 406 -14.14 14.54 2.83
C LEU A 406 -14.25 14.69 1.31
N VAL A 407 -13.42 15.52 0.68
CA VAL A 407 -13.45 15.79 -0.75
C VAL A 407 -13.26 14.50 -1.58
N PRO A 408 -12.13 13.77 -1.46
CA PRO A 408 -11.94 12.54 -2.21
C PRO A 408 -12.94 11.43 -1.84
N PHE A 409 -13.49 11.46 -0.62
CA PHE A 409 -14.53 10.50 -0.23
C PHE A 409 -15.86 10.76 -0.96
N THR A 410 -16.19 12.02 -1.22
CA THR A 410 -17.39 12.36 -2.01
C THR A 410 -17.28 12.03 -3.49
N TYR A 411 -16.12 11.67 -4.02
CA TYR A 411 -16.01 11.20 -5.42
C TYR A 411 -16.76 9.89 -5.69
N LEU A 412 -17.21 9.19 -4.64
CA LEU A 412 -18.08 8.03 -4.75
C LEU A 412 -19.47 8.38 -5.28
N ASP A 413 -19.95 9.62 -5.07
CA ASP A 413 -21.24 10.07 -5.58
C ASP A 413 -21.25 11.58 -5.90
N GLY A 414 -21.67 11.92 -7.12
CA GLY A 414 -21.66 13.29 -7.62
C GLY A 414 -22.66 14.25 -6.92
N ASN A 415 -23.71 13.73 -6.29
CA ASN A 415 -24.68 14.54 -5.56
C ASN A 415 -24.15 14.91 -4.18
N VAL A 416 -23.51 13.97 -3.47
CA VAL A 416 -22.91 14.23 -2.15
C VAL A 416 -21.77 15.25 -2.25
N GLY A 417 -20.99 15.25 -3.34
CA GLY A 417 -19.92 16.24 -3.55
C GLY A 417 -20.37 17.70 -3.54
N LYS A 418 -21.65 17.97 -3.86
CA LYS A 418 -22.22 19.34 -3.83
C LYS A 418 -22.49 19.83 -2.40
N ILE A 419 -22.59 18.92 -1.43
CA ILE A 419 -22.86 19.25 -0.02
C ILE A 419 -21.62 19.90 0.63
N LEU A 420 -20.42 19.67 0.09
CA LEU A 420 -19.19 20.17 0.71
C LEU A 420 -19.00 21.69 0.55
N PRO A 421 -18.66 22.41 1.64
CA PRO A 421 -18.34 23.83 1.58
C PRO A 421 -17.22 24.12 0.58
N LYS A 422 -17.33 25.25 -0.15
CA LYS A 422 -16.29 25.70 -1.10
C LYS A 422 -14.88 25.79 -0.48
N PRO A 423 -14.69 26.34 0.73
CA PRO A 423 -13.36 26.43 1.33
C PRO A 423 -12.67 25.07 1.50
N VAL A 424 -13.44 24.02 1.82
CA VAL A 424 -12.89 22.66 1.99
C VAL A 424 -12.34 22.12 0.67
N ARG A 425 -13.05 22.37 -0.44
CA ARG A 425 -12.62 21.98 -1.79
C ARG A 425 -11.38 22.75 -2.24
N GLU A 426 -11.35 24.05 -2.01
CA GLU A 426 -10.20 24.91 -2.34
C GLU A 426 -8.96 24.51 -1.56
N LEU A 427 -9.10 24.25 -0.25
CA LEU A 427 -8.00 23.75 0.60
C LEU A 427 -7.47 22.39 0.13
N HIS A 428 -8.35 21.48 -0.28
CA HIS A 428 -7.96 20.21 -0.87
C HIS A 428 -7.16 20.41 -2.16
N GLU A 429 -7.60 21.27 -3.09
CA GLU A 429 -6.88 21.51 -4.34
C GLU A 429 -5.48 22.12 -4.11
N ILE A 430 -5.34 23.07 -3.17
CA ILE A 430 -4.04 23.67 -2.83
C ILE A 430 -3.07 22.62 -2.26
N THR A 431 -3.59 21.67 -1.48
CA THR A 431 -2.77 20.65 -0.81
C THR A 431 -2.64 19.33 -1.56
N ARG A 432 -3.30 19.20 -2.71
CA ARG A 432 -3.36 17.97 -3.52
C ARG A 432 -1.97 17.43 -3.90
N LYS A 433 -1.02 18.32 -4.20
CA LYS A 433 0.36 17.93 -4.59
C LYS A 433 1.10 17.13 -3.51
N TYR A 434 0.75 17.34 -2.23
CA TYR A 434 1.40 16.66 -1.10
C TYR A 434 0.74 15.33 -0.74
N HIS A 435 -0.35 14.95 -1.40
CA HIS A 435 -1.09 13.72 -1.12
C HIS A 435 -1.42 13.53 0.36
N LEU A 436 -1.77 14.63 1.05
CA LEU A 436 -2.19 14.59 2.47
C LEU A 436 -3.41 13.68 2.68
N VAL A 437 -4.28 13.62 1.68
CA VAL A 437 -5.46 12.77 1.62
C VAL A 437 -5.62 12.25 0.19
N SER A 438 -6.16 11.03 0.04
CA SER A 438 -6.28 10.40 -1.26
C SER A 438 -7.65 9.74 -1.50
N SER A 439 -7.95 9.52 -2.78
CA SER A 439 -9.06 8.68 -3.22
C SER A 439 -8.59 7.24 -3.42
N TYR A 440 -9.41 6.27 -3.02
CA TYR A 440 -9.08 4.84 -3.10
C TYR A 440 -10.00 4.12 -4.09
N GLY A 441 -9.49 3.04 -4.69
CA GLY A 441 -10.31 2.23 -5.60
C GLY A 441 -9.51 1.20 -6.39
N LEU A 442 -8.96 0.20 -5.71
CA LEU A 442 -8.23 -0.89 -6.34
C LEU A 442 -9.19 -1.86 -7.05
N PHE A 443 -8.73 -2.44 -8.16
CA PHE A 443 -9.41 -3.52 -8.89
C PHE A 443 -10.86 -3.21 -9.31
N ARG A 444 -11.10 -1.97 -9.80
CA ARG A 444 -12.43 -1.56 -10.30
C ARG A 444 -12.99 -2.53 -11.33
N SER A 445 -12.15 -2.95 -12.28
CA SER A 445 -12.50 -3.94 -13.30
C SER A 445 -11.50 -5.09 -13.26
N MET A 446 -11.99 -6.30 -13.45
CA MET A 446 -11.14 -7.47 -13.59
C MET A 446 -10.38 -7.42 -14.91
N THR A 447 -9.10 -7.78 -14.83
CA THR A 447 -8.22 -7.94 -15.99
C THR A 447 -7.95 -9.43 -16.19
N GLY A 448 -7.54 -9.81 -17.40
CA GLY A 448 -7.16 -11.18 -17.71
C GLY A 448 -8.31 -12.19 -17.86
N ILE A 449 -9.52 -11.73 -18.22
CA ILE A 449 -10.69 -12.61 -18.45
C ILE A 449 -10.40 -13.66 -19.54
N GLU A 450 -9.67 -13.26 -20.59
CA GLU A 450 -9.26 -14.14 -21.70
C GLU A 450 -7.96 -14.91 -21.41
N GLY A 451 -7.41 -14.77 -20.21
CA GLY A 451 -6.08 -15.20 -19.82
C GLY A 451 -5.24 -14.01 -19.39
N ARG A 452 -4.28 -14.25 -18.51
CA ARG A 452 -3.40 -13.23 -17.95
C ARG A 452 -2.43 -12.70 -19.03
N PRO A 453 -2.50 -11.42 -19.43
CA PRO A 453 -1.57 -10.90 -20.43
C PRO A 453 -0.18 -10.72 -19.83
N GLU A 454 0.83 -11.21 -20.53
CA GLU A 454 2.23 -11.16 -20.13
C GLU A 454 3.13 -10.80 -21.30
N VAL A 455 3.93 -9.76 -21.12
CA VAL A 455 4.96 -9.34 -22.08
C VAL A 455 6.27 -10.06 -21.77
N ILE A 456 6.74 -10.83 -22.74
CA ILE A 456 8.01 -11.56 -22.67
C ILE A 456 9.02 -10.88 -23.58
N ILE A 457 10.13 -10.43 -22.99
CA ILE A 457 11.22 -9.78 -23.73
C ILE A 457 12.22 -10.85 -24.16
N GLU A 458 12.53 -10.84 -25.44
CA GLU A 458 13.47 -11.76 -26.06
C GLU A 458 14.62 -10.97 -26.68
N GLY A 459 15.85 -11.46 -26.48
CA GLY A 459 17.04 -10.91 -27.13
C GLY A 459 17.72 -11.89 -28.06
N SER A 460 18.51 -11.39 -29.00
CA SER A 460 19.41 -12.21 -29.80
C SER A 460 20.67 -11.45 -30.22
N ALA A 461 21.72 -12.20 -30.51
CA ALA A 461 22.94 -11.69 -31.16
C ALA A 461 22.79 -11.57 -32.68
N ASN A 462 21.84 -12.31 -33.29
CA ASN A 462 21.57 -12.35 -34.72
C ASN A 462 20.10 -11.99 -35.01
N PRO A 463 19.76 -11.48 -36.20
CA PRO A 463 18.37 -11.12 -36.54
C PRO A 463 17.44 -12.34 -36.56
N ASP A 464 17.94 -13.51 -36.95
CA ASP A 464 17.15 -14.74 -37.10
C ASP A 464 17.09 -15.60 -35.82
N GLY A 465 17.78 -15.19 -34.76
CA GLY A 465 17.89 -15.95 -33.51
C GLY A 465 19.22 -16.71 -33.35
N PRO A 466 19.33 -17.61 -32.35
CA PRO A 466 18.28 -17.98 -31.41
C PRO A 466 17.85 -16.82 -30.52
N TRP A 467 16.54 -16.75 -30.23
CA TRP A 467 15.96 -15.77 -29.32
C TRP A 467 15.96 -16.33 -27.90
N LYS A 468 16.52 -15.58 -26.96
CA LYS A 468 16.61 -15.97 -25.54
C LYS A 468 15.72 -15.04 -24.70
N GLU A 469 14.85 -15.63 -23.90
CA GLU A 469 13.96 -14.90 -22.98
C GLU A 469 14.74 -14.29 -21.81
N ILE A 470 14.35 -13.08 -21.41
CA ILE A 470 14.85 -12.40 -20.20
C ILE A 470 13.86 -12.65 -19.07
N GLU A 471 14.34 -13.24 -17.97
CA GLU A 471 13.51 -13.56 -16.81
C GLU A 471 13.58 -12.46 -15.76
N PHE A 472 12.43 -12.15 -15.19
CA PHE A 472 12.25 -11.18 -14.12
C PHE A 472 12.15 -11.89 -12.76
N TYR A 473 12.28 -11.16 -11.66
CA TYR A 473 12.37 -11.76 -10.33
C TYR A 473 11.06 -12.37 -9.84
N ALA A 474 9.95 -11.67 -9.97
CA ALA A 474 8.69 -11.95 -9.31
C ALA A 474 7.52 -12.18 -10.27
N LYS A 475 7.50 -11.54 -11.45
CA LYS A 475 6.42 -11.76 -12.42
C LYS A 475 6.48 -13.17 -13.04
N PRO A 476 5.35 -13.74 -13.46
CA PRO A 476 5.33 -14.99 -14.22
C PRO A 476 6.16 -14.88 -15.52
N GLY A 477 6.85 -15.97 -15.88
CA GLY A 477 7.74 -16.04 -17.03
C GLY A 477 7.92 -17.51 -17.44
N ASN A 478 8.97 -18.14 -16.96
CA ASN A 478 9.16 -19.58 -17.08
C ASN A 478 7.94 -20.41 -16.62
N LEU A 479 7.44 -21.29 -17.50
CA LEU A 479 6.25 -22.12 -17.27
C LEU A 479 6.36 -23.10 -16.10
N ASN A 480 7.58 -23.56 -15.81
CA ASN A 480 7.86 -24.50 -14.71
C ASN A 480 8.14 -23.80 -13.38
N ARG A 481 8.21 -22.46 -13.37
CA ARG A 481 8.51 -21.70 -12.18
C ARG A 481 7.24 -21.46 -11.37
N MET A 482 7.27 -21.94 -10.13
CA MET A 482 6.25 -21.62 -9.13
C MET A 482 6.24 -20.10 -8.87
N PRO A 483 5.06 -19.46 -8.72
CA PRO A 483 4.99 -18.09 -8.24
C PRO A 483 5.72 -17.92 -6.89
N GLN A 484 6.12 -16.71 -6.53
CA GLN A 484 6.97 -16.49 -5.34
C GLN A 484 6.29 -15.69 -4.25
N PHE A 485 6.75 -15.86 -3.01
CA PHE A 485 6.46 -14.94 -1.91
C PHE A 485 7.53 -13.85 -1.87
N VAL A 486 7.17 -12.63 -2.26
CA VAL A 486 8.07 -11.46 -2.26
C VAL A 486 7.65 -10.39 -1.26
N VAL A 487 6.46 -10.50 -0.66
CA VAL A 487 6.03 -9.63 0.45
C VAL A 487 7.11 -9.63 1.55
N PRO A 488 7.47 -8.48 2.13
CA PRO A 488 6.84 -7.17 1.93
C PRO A 488 7.55 -6.26 0.91
N HIS A 489 8.47 -6.81 0.11
CA HIS A 489 9.15 -6.07 -0.96
C HIS A 489 8.16 -5.69 -2.08
N GLN A 490 8.37 -4.50 -2.68
CA GLN A 490 7.68 -4.04 -3.88
C GLN A 490 8.64 -4.10 -5.08
N PRO A 491 8.62 -5.17 -5.91
CA PRO A 491 9.40 -5.23 -7.15
C PRO A 491 8.72 -4.33 -8.20
N ARG A 492 9.15 -3.07 -8.28
CA ARG A 492 8.45 -2.02 -9.03
C ARG A 492 8.50 -2.26 -10.53
N LEU A 493 9.60 -2.83 -11.04
CA LEU A 493 9.73 -3.17 -12.44
C LEU A 493 8.80 -4.32 -12.84
N ASP A 494 8.83 -5.44 -12.11
CA ASP A 494 7.96 -6.59 -12.31
C ASP A 494 6.48 -6.20 -12.23
N TRP A 495 6.13 -5.34 -11.27
CA TRP A 495 4.77 -4.83 -11.14
C TRP A 495 4.36 -3.98 -12.35
N GLN A 496 5.25 -3.10 -12.83
CA GLN A 496 4.94 -2.26 -13.98
C GLN A 496 4.85 -3.04 -15.30
N MET A 497 5.56 -4.15 -15.43
CA MET A 497 5.42 -5.05 -16.58
C MET A 497 3.99 -5.60 -16.73
N TRP A 498 3.29 -5.83 -15.62
CA TRP A 498 1.89 -6.23 -15.64
C TRP A 498 0.99 -5.14 -16.25
N PHE A 499 1.21 -3.86 -15.88
CA PHE A 499 0.47 -2.75 -16.46
C PHE A 499 0.83 -2.52 -17.94
N ALA A 500 2.10 -2.70 -18.31
CA ALA A 500 2.52 -2.60 -19.71
C ALA A 500 1.76 -3.60 -20.60
N ALA A 501 1.53 -4.82 -20.11
CA ALA A 501 0.82 -5.87 -20.85
C ALA A 501 -0.65 -5.54 -21.16
N LEU A 502 -1.25 -4.56 -20.47
CA LEU A 502 -2.62 -4.11 -20.71
C LEU A 502 -2.72 -3.02 -21.81
N GLY A 503 -1.59 -2.52 -22.30
CA GLY A 503 -1.54 -1.44 -23.28
C GLY A 503 -0.62 -1.79 -24.44
N THR A 504 -0.01 -0.76 -25.03
CA THR A 504 0.97 -0.89 -26.12
C THR A 504 2.34 -0.38 -25.68
N TYR A 505 3.42 -0.82 -26.33
CA TYR A 505 4.76 -0.38 -25.96
C TYR A 505 4.97 1.13 -26.18
N GLN A 506 4.28 1.73 -27.15
CA GLN A 506 4.36 3.17 -27.46
C GLN A 506 3.74 4.04 -26.36
N GLN A 507 2.74 3.51 -25.65
CA GLN A 507 2.13 4.15 -24.49
C GLN A 507 2.98 4.00 -23.21
N ASN A 508 4.01 3.16 -23.26
CA ASN A 508 4.92 2.88 -22.15
C ASN A 508 6.36 3.32 -22.47
N PRO A 509 6.68 4.63 -22.46
CA PRO A 509 8.03 5.12 -22.76
C PRO A 509 9.13 4.49 -21.89
N TRP A 510 8.81 4.20 -20.62
CA TRP A 510 9.73 3.53 -19.69
C TRP A 510 10.11 2.12 -20.16
N PHE A 511 9.20 1.40 -20.82
CA PHE A 511 9.45 0.05 -21.34
C PHE A 511 10.46 0.12 -22.50
N VAL A 512 10.28 1.08 -23.41
CA VAL A 512 11.23 1.31 -24.52
C VAL A 512 12.62 1.70 -23.99
N SER A 513 12.67 2.56 -22.96
CA SER A 513 13.92 2.92 -22.27
C SER A 513 14.60 1.71 -21.64
N MET A 514 13.84 0.83 -20.98
CA MET A 514 14.35 -0.42 -20.43
C MET A 514 14.97 -1.30 -21.51
N VAL A 515 14.26 -1.55 -22.62
CA VAL A 515 14.78 -2.36 -23.74
C VAL A 515 16.05 -1.76 -24.31
N TYR A 516 16.10 -0.43 -24.49
CA TYR A 516 17.31 0.28 -24.91
C TYR A 516 18.49 0.02 -23.96
N HIS A 517 18.26 0.07 -22.64
CA HIS A 517 19.32 -0.19 -21.66
C HIS A 517 19.76 -1.66 -21.61
N LEU A 518 18.84 -2.61 -21.82
CA LEU A 518 19.15 -4.03 -21.95
C LEU A 518 20.01 -4.29 -23.19
N LEU A 519 19.65 -3.74 -24.36
CA LEU A 519 20.44 -3.79 -25.60
C LEU A 519 21.86 -3.23 -25.44
N ASN A 520 22.05 -2.28 -24.52
CA ASN A 520 23.36 -1.69 -24.23
C ASN A 520 24.11 -2.37 -23.08
N ASN A 521 23.61 -3.50 -22.56
CA ASN A 521 24.15 -4.23 -21.42
C ASN A 521 24.45 -3.32 -20.21
N ASN A 522 23.52 -2.41 -19.93
CA ASN A 522 23.64 -1.48 -18.82
C ASN A 522 23.49 -2.23 -17.50
N THR A 523 24.60 -2.39 -16.76
CA THR A 523 24.66 -3.16 -15.52
C THR A 523 23.63 -2.71 -14.47
N ASN A 524 23.27 -1.42 -14.42
CA ASN A 524 22.27 -0.94 -13.46
C ASN A 524 20.86 -1.45 -13.76
N VAL A 525 20.50 -1.52 -15.04
CA VAL A 525 19.17 -2.00 -15.50
C VAL A 525 19.13 -3.52 -15.58
N VAL A 526 20.21 -4.15 -16.06
CA VAL A 526 20.35 -5.62 -16.09
C VAL A 526 20.19 -6.24 -14.70
N ARG A 527 20.58 -5.55 -13.63
CA ARG A 527 20.37 -6.01 -12.25
C ARG A 527 18.91 -6.02 -11.80
N LEU A 528 18.01 -5.31 -12.48
CA LEU A 528 16.58 -5.33 -12.16
C LEU A 528 15.87 -6.58 -12.69
N VAL A 529 16.54 -7.35 -13.57
CA VAL A 529 16.05 -8.64 -14.06
C VAL A 529 16.86 -9.77 -13.43
N GLU A 530 16.24 -10.94 -13.26
CA GLU A 530 16.85 -12.06 -12.56
C GLU A 530 17.85 -12.80 -13.45
N LYS A 531 17.48 -13.06 -14.71
CA LYS A 531 18.32 -13.78 -15.67
C LYS A 531 18.45 -13.01 -16.96
N TYR A 532 19.65 -12.48 -17.19
CA TYR A 532 20.05 -11.85 -18.43
C TYR A 532 21.05 -12.76 -19.19
N PRO A 533 20.64 -13.43 -20.28
CA PRO A 533 21.39 -14.53 -20.89
C PRO A 533 22.49 -14.09 -21.88
N PHE A 534 22.96 -12.84 -21.81
CA PHE A 534 23.93 -12.28 -22.74
C PHE A 534 25.20 -11.83 -22.02
N THR A 535 26.34 -12.05 -22.66
CA THR A 535 27.66 -11.72 -22.12
C THR A 535 28.35 -10.65 -22.97
N LYS A 536 29.62 -10.36 -22.69
CA LYS A 536 30.40 -9.45 -23.55
C LYS A 536 30.77 -10.12 -24.87
N GLU A 537 30.97 -11.43 -24.85
CA GLU A 537 31.33 -12.27 -26.00
C GLU A 537 30.12 -12.51 -26.91
N GLU A 538 28.93 -12.68 -26.33
CA GLU A 538 27.66 -12.83 -27.05
C GLU A 538 26.68 -11.71 -26.64
N PRO A 539 26.89 -10.47 -27.15
CA PRO A 539 26.06 -9.33 -26.76
C PRO A 539 24.69 -9.38 -27.44
N MET A 540 23.67 -8.92 -26.70
CA MET A 540 22.34 -8.67 -27.25
C MET A 540 22.41 -7.55 -28.29
N LYS A 541 22.13 -7.85 -29.57
CA LYS A 541 22.12 -6.86 -30.68
C LYS A 541 20.70 -6.52 -31.12
N PHE A 542 19.77 -7.46 -30.94
CA PHE A 542 18.37 -7.36 -31.30
C PHE A 542 17.51 -7.68 -30.10
N ALA A 543 16.41 -6.95 -29.96
CA ALA A 543 15.40 -7.17 -28.93
C ALA A 543 14.02 -7.17 -29.58
N ARG A 544 13.14 -8.07 -29.14
CA ARG A 544 11.71 -8.03 -29.46
C ARG A 544 10.90 -8.35 -28.22
N ALA A 545 9.61 -8.08 -28.26
CA ALA A 545 8.73 -8.49 -27.18
C ALA A 545 7.47 -9.15 -27.72
N GLN A 546 7.07 -10.24 -27.08
CA GLN A 546 5.91 -11.03 -27.47
C GLN A 546 4.86 -10.94 -26.36
N LEU A 547 3.59 -10.82 -26.76
CA LEU A 547 2.46 -10.87 -25.84
C LEU A 547 1.91 -12.30 -25.80
N TYR A 548 1.83 -12.84 -24.59
CA TYR A 548 1.22 -14.14 -24.32
C TYR A 548 0.06 -13.99 -23.36
N HIS A 549 -0.93 -14.87 -23.48
CA HIS A 549 -1.89 -15.12 -22.41
C HIS A 549 -1.42 -16.33 -21.61
N TYR A 550 -1.17 -16.10 -20.33
CA TYR A 550 -0.82 -17.12 -19.36
C TYR A 550 -2.08 -17.62 -18.67
N ARG A 551 -2.09 -18.91 -18.36
CA ARG A 551 -3.10 -19.55 -17.50
C ARG A 551 -2.40 -20.48 -16.52
N TYR A 552 -2.98 -20.68 -15.35
CA TYR A 552 -2.50 -21.70 -14.44
C TYR A 552 -2.64 -23.07 -15.08
N ALA A 553 -1.59 -23.87 -14.94
CA ALA A 553 -1.64 -25.27 -15.33
C ALA A 553 -2.68 -26.00 -14.45
N LYS A 554 -3.47 -26.88 -15.06
CA LYS A 554 -4.46 -27.67 -14.33
C LYS A 554 -3.78 -28.74 -13.50
N LYS A 555 -4.48 -29.24 -12.47
CA LYS A 555 -4.00 -30.37 -11.66
C LYS A 555 -3.71 -31.59 -12.55
N GLY A 556 -2.44 -32.00 -12.60
CA GLY A 556 -1.96 -33.13 -13.42
C GLY A 556 -1.19 -32.72 -14.68
N GLU A 557 -1.18 -31.44 -15.05
CA GLU A 557 -0.32 -30.90 -16.11
C GLU A 557 1.10 -30.65 -15.60
N ILE A 558 2.09 -30.65 -16.51
CA ILE A 558 3.49 -30.38 -16.18
C ILE A 558 3.70 -28.87 -16.09
N GLY A 559 4.25 -28.40 -14.97
CA GLY A 559 4.56 -26.98 -14.73
C GLY A 559 3.49 -26.26 -13.90
N TRP A 560 3.64 -24.95 -13.77
CA TRP A 560 2.72 -24.07 -13.03
C TRP A 560 1.87 -23.21 -13.94
N TRP A 561 2.35 -22.97 -15.16
CA TRP A 561 1.70 -22.12 -16.14
C TRP A 561 1.64 -22.82 -17.50
N THR A 562 0.59 -22.52 -18.24
CA THR A 562 0.52 -22.68 -19.69
C THR A 562 0.47 -21.29 -20.32
N ARG A 563 0.96 -21.15 -21.55
CA ARG A 563 0.88 -19.86 -22.26
C ARG A 563 0.54 -20.06 -23.72
N GLU A 564 -0.22 -19.12 -24.26
CA GLU A 564 -0.58 -19.05 -25.68
C GLU A 564 -0.12 -17.72 -26.25
N LYS A 565 0.59 -17.75 -27.39
CA LYS A 565 1.07 -16.54 -28.06
C LYS A 565 -0.11 -15.81 -28.68
N GLN A 566 -0.30 -14.55 -28.32
CA GLN A 566 -1.39 -13.73 -28.83
C GLN A 566 -0.92 -12.85 -29.99
N ALA A 567 0.12 -12.07 -29.77
CA ALA A 567 0.60 -11.11 -30.74
C ALA A 567 2.08 -10.77 -30.52
N GLU A 568 2.69 -10.13 -31.51
CA GLU A 568 3.93 -9.39 -31.30
C GLU A 568 3.61 -8.10 -30.55
N TYR A 569 4.19 -7.91 -29.36
CA TYR A 569 3.98 -6.70 -28.55
C TYR A 569 4.84 -5.54 -29.02
N MET A 570 6.09 -5.83 -29.38
CA MET A 570 7.06 -4.86 -29.87
C MET A 570 7.87 -5.52 -30.99
N PRO A 571 8.00 -4.88 -32.16
CA PRO A 571 8.76 -5.41 -33.28
C PRO A 571 10.24 -5.56 -32.92
N THR A 572 10.99 -6.27 -33.76
CA THR A 572 12.43 -6.41 -33.58
C THR A 572 13.13 -5.05 -33.68
N LEU A 573 13.74 -4.63 -32.59
CA LEU A 573 14.53 -3.41 -32.47
C LEU A 573 16.01 -3.77 -32.45
N SER A 574 16.79 -3.06 -33.26
CA SER A 574 18.24 -3.13 -33.23
C SER A 574 18.80 -2.04 -32.32
N ARG A 575 19.99 -2.29 -31.77
CA ARG A 575 20.71 -1.35 -30.88
C ARG A 575 20.86 0.07 -31.46
N ASN A 576 20.96 0.20 -32.78
CA ASN A 576 21.27 1.46 -33.47
C ASN A 576 20.08 2.05 -34.23
N ALA A 577 18.85 1.63 -33.92
CA ALA A 577 17.67 2.18 -34.59
C ALA A 577 17.45 3.65 -34.18
N GLN A 578 17.81 4.56 -35.10
CA GLN A 578 17.74 6.01 -34.94
C GLN A 578 16.37 6.53 -34.45
N PRO A 579 15.21 6.03 -34.93
CA PRO A 579 13.91 6.50 -34.46
C PRO A 579 13.67 6.30 -32.96
N ILE A 580 14.24 5.23 -32.37
CA ILE A 580 14.12 4.95 -30.93
C ILE A 580 14.92 5.97 -30.13
N LEU A 581 16.15 6.26 -30.57
CA LEU A 581 17.02 7.23 -29.90
C LEU A 581 16.38 8.61 -29.90
N GLU A 582 15.79 9.02 -31.02
CA GLU A 582 15.06 10.28 -31.15
C GLU A 582 13.81 10.31 -30.27
N TYR A 583 13.03 9.23 -30.24
CA TYR A 583 11.87 9.10 -29.35
C TYR A 583 12.26 9.20 -27.87
N LEU A 584 13.27 8.45 -27.44
CA LEU A 584 13.73 8.45 -26.04
C LEU A 584 14.38 9.77 -25.63
N ALA A 585 15.12 10.43 -26.54
CA ALA A 585 15.65 11.77 -26.32
C ALA A 585 14.53 12.81 -26.17
N LYS A 586 13.49 12.75 -27.02
CA LYS A 586 12.31 13.62 -26.93
C LYS A 586 11.57 13.45 -25.62
N GLN A 587 11.48 12.22 -25.10
CA GLN A 587 10.88 11.92 -23.80
C GLN A 587 11.82 12.21 -22.61
N LYS A 588 13.02 12.73 -22.85
CA LYS A 588 14.08 12.96 -21.84
C LYS A 588 14.44 11.70 -21.04
N LEU A 589 14.34 10.51 -21.63
CA LEU A 589 14.67 9.23 -20.98
C LEU A 589 16.12 8.80 -21.20
N ILE A 590 16.76 9.29 -22.26
CA ILE A 590 18.21 9.18 -22.44
C ILE A 590 18.81 10.56 -22.22
N VAL A 591 19.65 10.68 -21.20
CA VAL A 591 20.33 11.92 -20.83
C VAL A 591 21.82 11.73 -21.01
N LYS A 592 22.54 12.78 -21.45
CA LYS A 592 24.00 12.77 -21.45
C LYS A 592 24.48 12.61 -20.00
N PRO A 593 25.28 11.58 -19.67
CA PRO A 593 25.71 11.36 -18.29
C PRO A 593 26.47 12.58 -17.77
N THR A 594 25.90 13.25 -16.78
CA THR A 594 26.59 14.33 -16.07
C THR A 594 27.67 13.74 -15.18
N THR A 595 28.90 14.22 -15.34
CA THR A 595 30.04 13.79 -14.51
C THR A 595 30.07 14.59 -13.23
N PHE A 596 29.87 13.91 -12.11
CA PHE A 596 30.00 14.49 -10.77
C PHE A 596 31.38 14.19 -10.19
N PRO A 597 32.00 15.12 -9.44
CA PRO A 597 33.28 14.87 -8.79
C PRO A 597 33.15 13.72 -7.77
N LYS A 598 34.15 12.84 -7.73
CA LYS A 598 34.18 11.73 -6.76
C LYS A 598 34.50 12.28 -5.36
N THR A 599 33.45 12.54 -4.59
CA THR A 599 33.59 12.89 -3.16
C THR A 599 33.73 11.64 -2.30
N THR A 600 34.27 11.81 -1.10
CA THR A 600 34.34 10.74 -0.07
C THR A 600 32.96 10.13 0.18
N LEU A 601 31.93 10.97 0.36
CA LEU A 601 30.55 10.53 0.58
C LEU A 601 29.99 9.71 -0.59
N SER A 602 30.15 10.19 -1.83
CA SER A 602 29.69 9.45 -3.02
C SER A 602 30.37 8.08 -3.16
N THR A 603 31.65 7.99 -2.76
CA THR A 603 32.42 6.75 -2.78
C THR A 603 31.90 5.75 -1.74
N TYR A 604 31.58 6.22 -0.52
CA TYR A 604 30.98 5.39 0.52
C TYR A 604 29.57 4.91 0.13
N LEU A 605 28.73 5.79 -0.40
CA LEU A 605 27.40 5.41 -0.91
C LEU A 605 27.51 4.32 -1.98
N GLY A 606 28.46 4.45 -2.91
CA GLY A 606 28.73 3.42 -3.91
C GLY A 606 29.26 2.10 -3.35
N LYS A 607 29.95 2.10 -2.18
CA LYS A 607 30.34 0.86 -1.48
C LYS A 607 29.13 0.20 -0.82
N ILE A 608 28.29 0.96 -0.12
CA ILE A 608 27.06 0.45 0.52
C ILE A 608 26.14 -0.16 -0.55
N GLN A 609 25.92 0.55 -1.65
CA GLN A 609 25.09 0.06 -2.75
C GLN A 609 25.63 -1.24 -3.35
N ARG A 610 26.95 -1.36 -3.55
CA ARG A 610 27.58 -2.61 -4.03
C ARG A 610 27.42 -3.76 -3.05
N SER A 611 27.40 -3.47 -1.74
CA SER A 611 27.11 -4.49 -0.73
C SER A 611 25.66 -4.96 -0.79
N ALA A 612 24.71 -4.03 -0.97
CA ALA A 612 23.29 -4.36 -1.13
C ALA A 612 23.03 -5.28 -2.33
N PHE A 613 23.78 -5.10 -3.43
CA PHE A 613 23.69 -5.95 -4.63
C PHE A 613 24.31 -7.34 -4.52
N ARG A 614 24.86 -7.74 -3.36
CA ARG A 614 25.34 -9.11 -3.14
C ARG A 614 24.21 -10.11 -2.91
N VAL A 615 23.03 -9.61 -2.57
CA VAL A 615 21.82 -10.39 -2.35
C VAL A 615 20.72 -9.89 -3.30
N ASP A 616 19.74 -10.75 -3.58
CA ASP A 616 18.58 -10.34 -4.36
C ASP A 616 17.76 -9.27 -3.62
N GLN A 617 16.90 -8.58 -4.37
CA GLN A 617 16.10 -7.46 -3.86
C GLN A 617 15.16 -7.83 -2.70
N THR A 618 14.58 -9.03 -2.73
CA THR A 618 13.62 -9.49 -1.73
C THR A 618 14.35 -9.85 -0.44
N LEU A 619 15.44 -10.61 -0.55
CA LEU A 619 16.31 -10.99 0.55
C LEU A 619 16.97 -9.78 1.19
N PHE A 620 17.32 -8.74 0.42
CA PHE A 620 17.80 -7.47 0.97
C PHE A 620 16.77 -6.85 1.92
N VAL A 621 15.51 -6.73 1.51
CA VAL A 621 14.43 -6.17 2.34
C VAL A 621 14.21 -7.02 3.59
N TRP A 622 14.18 -8.35 3.47
CA TRP A 622 14.07 -9.25 4.62
C TRP A 622 15.27 -9.14 5.57
N SER A 623 16.48 -8.98 5.05
CA SER A 623 17.70 -8.82 5.87
C SER A 623 17.66 -7.53 6.69
N VAL A 624 17.17 -6.43 6.08
CA VAL A 624 16.97 -5.16 6.80
C VAL A 624 15.87 -5.32 7.86
N LEU A 625 14.76 -5.98 7.51
CA LEU A 625 13.65 -6.20 8.43
C LEU A 625 14.03 -7.11 9.61
N ALA A 626 14.92 -8.08 9.40
CA ALA A 626 15.43 -8.98 10.44
C ALA A 626 16.19 -8.25 11.57
N ILE A 627 16.61 -7.00 11.36
CA ILE A 627 17.20 -6.17 12.42
C ILE A 627 16.17 -5.84 13.52
N VAL A 628 14.88 -5.73 13.17
CA VAL A 628 13.80 -5.40 14.12
C VAL A 628 13.66 -6.42 15.24
N PRO A 629 13.48 -7.74 14.97
CA PRO A 629 13.41 -8.73 16.04
C PRO A 629 14.71 -8.82 16.84
N VAL A 630 15.88 -8.59 16.22
CA VAL A 630 17.16 -8.52 16.95
C VAL A 630 17.15 -7.37 17.97
N ILE A 631 16.66 -6.19 17.60
CA ILE A 631 16.49 -5.05 18.52
C ILE A 631 15.58 -5.44 19.68
N TRP A 632 14.46 -6.11 19.41
CA TRP A 632 13.51 -6.52 20.46
C TRP A 632 14.08 -7.58 21.40
N VAL A 633 14.75 -8.61 20.86
CA VAL A 633 15.43 -9.64 21.66
C VAL A 633 16.53 -9.00 22.52
N THR A 634 17.32 -8.07 21.95
CA THR A 634 18.36 -7.35 22.69
C THR A 634 17.76 -6.53 23.83
N LYS A 635 16.68 -5.78 23.59
CA LYS A 635 15.98 -5.05 24.67
C LYS A 635 15.47 -5.98 25.76
N TRP A 636 14.89 -7.11 25.36
CA TRP A 636 14.36 -8.10 26.29
C TRP A 636 15.49 -8.71 27.15
N LEU A 637 16.63 -9.04 26.56
CA LEU A 637 17.78 -9.61 27.27
C LEU A 637 18.48 -8.61 28.20
N PHE A 638 18.60 -7.35 27.79
CA PHE A 638 19.40 -6.35 28.51
C PHE A 638 18.56 -5.33 29.31
N GLY A 639 17.23 -5.42 29.27
CA GLY A 639 16.32 -4.61 30.10
C GLY A 639 16.21 -3.12 29.72
N PHE A 640 16.38 -2.79 28.43
CA PHE A 640 16.33 -1.41 27.90
C PHE A 640 14.93 -0.95 27.43
#